data_AF-A0A0N5ALE0-F1
#
_entry.id   AF-A0A0N5ALE0-F1
#
_cell.length_a   1.000
_cell.length_b   1.000
_cell.length_c   1.000
_cell.angle_alpha   90.00
_cell.angle_beta   90.00
_cell.angle_gamma   90.00
#
_symmetry.space_group_name_H-M   'P 1'
#
loop_
_entity.id
_entity.type
_entity.pdbx_description
1 polymer ?
#
loop_
_entity_poly.entity_id
_entity_poly.type
_entity_poly.pdbx_seq_one_letter_code
_entity_poly.pdbx_strand_id
1 'polypeptide(L)'
;MSEEYESVCLVKPEVFIYQIPPLANNRGYRAADWKLDEPNWTGRMRLVSVGKKLELRLEDKTTGQLFANCPVDQYPGVSIEPVIDSSRYFVIRLKNDNGQVAFVGMGFRDRGDSFDLNVALQDHFKYVEKVNKMEKDEELHNEGPKLDLSFKEGQTITINLGKKSSSTSRPRPQQHSSNTNGVIPLLPPPPASKSVVNLRPRPVQHTETNSVQAQNAPKNLFFSFIDGKMVIVSTTAVARLKRDYARLLKDPVPLVEASPLHSNILEWHYVIRGAPSTPYEGGLYHGKLCFPPNFPFRPPSIFMMTPSGRFRTNTRLCLSFTDFHPDMWNPSWTVSTILIGLQSFMNGFDPGVGSFLSSDVEKRKFARESWQFNLKDRVFCELFEHLADEIREKLARGEQNVEEEKALQEESDFRLSAKRSNTLKIHQLCTCVDACEVEVNKSKLPMTYLLVAIMSHANNSVERTIIRDTWLKLSSKGNHLFSIMELQTESVLTVRHVFAVGTKNLPPNTMEHIEEEQGLYGDLLLLDTLVDTYANLSRKTLWTIDALCKKYDFKFLLKVDSDSFVRLGSFLQELRSIEHPYLYWGFLDGRARPRRKGKWAEKEWVICDRYLPYQLGGGYVLAYSLADFISRNKDLLKLYRNEDVSVGAWLAGLNVKYVHDPRFDTEFRSRGCSNEYLITHKQSVEVMEQLYRNIVKHGRLCETEFRTRPSYVYDWSVPPSLCCVRKNGSSIP
;
A
#
# COMPACT_ATOMS: atom_id res chain seq x y z
N MET A 1 -22.70 10.74 32.66
CA MET A 1 -22.56 11.55 31.43
C MET A 1 -21.54 10.85 30.57
N SER A 2 -21.98 10.18 29.50
CA SER A 2 -21.09 9.54 28.53
C SER A 2 -20.26 10.64 27.85
N GLU A 3 -18.95 10.64 28.05
CA GLU A 3 -18.04 11.52 27.31
C GLU A 3 -18.09 11.14 25.82
N GLU A 4 -18.80 11.93 25.01
CA GLU A 4 -18.80 11.76 23.56
C GLU A 4 -17.40 12.07 23.03
N TYR A 5 -16.78 11.08 22.38
CA TYR A 5 -15.42 11.18 21.86
C TYR A 5 -15.37 12.15 20.65
N GLU A 6 -14.51 13.16 20.74
CA GLU A 6 -14.21 14.08 19.65
C GLU A 6 -13.06 13.52 18.78
N SER A 7 -13.27 13.47 17.47
CA SER A 7 -12.27 13.02 16.48
C SER A 7 -12.07 14.06 15.38
N VAL A 8 -10.83 14.23 14.92
CA VAL A 8 -10.52 15.18 13.84
C VAL A 8 -10.54 14.44 12.51
N CYS A 9 -11.46 14.81 11.61
CA CYS A 9 -11.65 14.18 10.30
C CYS A 9 -10.74 14.78 9.22
N LEU A 10 -10.50 16.09 9.26
CA LEU A 10 -9.66 16.77 8.26
C LEU A 10 -9.06 18.05 8.85
N VAL A 11 -7.80 18.35 8.51
CA VAL A 11 -7.17 19.64 8.82
C VAL A 11 -6.59 20.22 7.54
N LYS A 12 -6.95 21.46 7.21
CA LYS A 12 -6.36 22.22 6.11
C LYS A 12 -5.68 23.48 6.66
N PRO A 13 -4.36 23.62 6.45
CA PRO A 13 -3.56 24.65 7.12
C PRO A 13 -3.88 26.07 6.64
N GLU A 14 -4.50 26.20 5.46
CA GLU A 14 -4.81 27.47 4.83
C GLU A 14 -6.13 27.38 4.05
N VAL A 15 -7.10 28.20 4.44
CA VAL A 15 -8.36 28.43 3.75
C VAL A 15 -8.66 29.92 3.70
N PHE A 16 -9.42 30.33 2.69
CA PHE A 16 -9.78 31.73 2.45
C PHE A 16 -11.28 31.91 2.65
N ILE A 17 -11.67 32.93 3.41
CA ILE A 17 -13.07 33.28 3.65
C ILE A 17 -13.40 34.57 2.93
N TYR A 18 -14.52 34.56 2.21
CA TYR A 18 -15.01 35.63 1.37
C TYR A 18 -16.42 36.03 1.78
N GLN A 19 -16.69 37.33 1.74
CA GLN A 19 -18.03 37.86 1.82
C GLN A 19 -18.77 37.55 0.52
N ILE A 20 -19.97 36.99 0.64
CA ILE A 20 -20.81 36.65 -0.51
C ILE A 20 -21.85 37.76 -0.73
N PRO A 21 -22.12 38.14 -2.00
CA PRO A 21 -23.20 39.07 -2.31
C PRO A 21 -24.58 38.40 -2.07
N PRO A 22 -25.63 39.20 -1.80
CA PRO A 22 -27.00 38.68 -1.68
C PRO A 22 -27.42 37.95 -2.96
N LEU A 23 -28.07 36.79 -2.83
CA LEU A 23 -28.63 36.06 -3.97
C LEU A 23 -29.71 36.90 -4.68
N ALA A 24 -29.41 37.37 -5.88
CA ALA A 24 -30.36 38.12 -6.69
C ALA A 24 -31.33 37.23 -7.49
N ASN A 25 -31.06 35.92 -7.64
CA ASN A 25 -31.85 34.97 -8.44
C ASN A 25 -31.64 33.51 -8.01
N ASN A 26 -32.55 32.59 -8.38
CA ASN A 26 -32.47 31.12 -8.17
C ASN A 26 -31.33 30.39 -8.92
N ARG A 27 -30.27 31.10 -9.33
CA ARG A 27 -29.18 30.56 -10.15
C ARG A 27 -28.03 29.93 -9.34
N GLY A 28 -28.18 29.82 -8.02
CA GLY A 28 -27.16 29.30 -7.09
C GLY A 28 -25.92 30.19 -6.99
N TYR A 29 -24.97 29.81 -6.13
CA TYR A 29 -23.77 30.63 -5.88
C TYR A 29 -22.69 30.42 -6.96
N ARG A 30 -22.01 31.52 -7.32
CA ARG A 30 -20.89 31.56 -8.26
C ARG A 30 -19.72 32.30 -7.64
N ALA A 31 -18.51 31.76 -7.78
CA ALA A 31 -17.29 32.32 -7.20
C ALA A 31 -16.83 33.54 -8.01
N ALA A 32 -17.19 33.62 -9.29
CA ALA A 32 -16.95 34.80 -10.11
C ALA A 32 -17.63 36.07 -9.58
N ASP A 33 -18.67 35.93 -8.76
CA ASP A 33 -19.39 37.06 -8.16
C ASP A 33 -18.74 37.52 -6.83
N TRP A 34 -17.65 36.87 -6.40
CA TRP A 34 -16.95 37.17 -5.13
C TRP A 34 -15.65 37.93 -5.40
N LYS A 35 -15.17 38.67 -4.39
CA LYS A 35 -13.86 39.34 -4.43
C LYS A 35 -12.74 38.34 -4.12
N LEU A 36 -12.38 37.49 -5.09
CA LEU A 36 -11.43 36.39 -4.87
C LEU A 36 -9.99 36.83 -4.56
N ASP A 37 -9.61 38.03 -4.99
CA ASP A 37 -8.27 38.61 -4.78
C ASP A 37 -8.07 39.15 -3.36
N GLU A 38 -9.15 39.44 -2.64
CA GLU A 38 -9.13 40.06 -1.31
C GLU A 38 -9.96 39.23 -0.31
N PRO A 39 -9.39 38.13 0.24
CA PRO A 39 -10.09 37.34 1.24
C PRO A 39 -10.31 38.15 2.53
N ASN A 40 -11.53 38.11 3.06
CA ASN A 40 -11.90 38.78 4.31
C ASN A 40 -11.19 38.17 5.52
N TRP A 41 -10.87 36.87 5.46
CA TRP A 41 -10.11 36.18 6.49
C TRP A 41 -9.34 35.00 5.89
N THR A 42 -8.18 34.69 6.47
CA THR A 42 -7.37 33.53 6.09
C THR A 42 -6.92 32.82 7.36
N GLY A 43 -7.03 31.50 7.39
CA GLY A 43 -6.60 30.71 8.55
C GLY A 43 -6.70 29.22 8.31
N ARG A 44 -6.77 28.45 9.39
CA ARG A 44 -6.82 26.99 9.36
C ARG A 44 -8.27 26.51 9.40
N MET A 45 -8.58 25.48 8.63
CA MET A 45 -9.85 24.76 8.73
C MET A 45 -9.63 23.41 9.41
N ARG A 46 -10.52 23.05 10.32
CA ARG A 46 -10.56 21.75 10.98
C ARG A 46 -11.96 21.18 10.92
N LEU A 47 -12.11 19.98 10.37
CA LEU A 47 -13.35 19.23 10.37
C LEU A 47 -13.31 18.22 11.52
N VAL A 48 -14.30 18.25 12.40
CA VAL A 48 -14.34 17.53 13.67
C VAL A 48 -15.65 16.77 13.79
N SER A 49 -15.57 15.49 14.16
CA SER A 49 -16.72 14.63 14.42
C SER A 49 -16.86 14.38 15.93
N VAL A 50 -18.04 14.70 16.48
CA VAL A 50 -18.43 14.43 17.87
C VAL A 50 -19.63 13.50 17.85
N GLY A 51 -19.40 12.21 18.11
CA GLY A 51 -20.44 11.18 17.94
C GLY A 51 -20.94 11.08 16.49
N LYS A 52 -22.22 11.41 16.27
CA LYS A 52 -22.88 11.44 14.94
C LYS A 52 -22.93 12.85 14.31
N LYS A 53 -22.37 13.86 15.00
CA LYS A 53 -22.38 15.25 14.56
C LYS A 53 -21.04 15.61 13.93
N LEU A 54 -21.09 16.47 12.92
CA LEU A 54 -19.91 16.97 12.22
C LEU A 54 -19.86 18.49 12.29
N GLU A 55 -18.69 19.03 12.57
CA GLU A 55 -18.45 20.47 12.74
C GLU A 55 -17.22 20.90 11.93
N LEU A 56 -17.37 21.94 11.10
CA LEU A 56 -16.25 22.61 10.45
C LEU A 56 -15.89 23.85 11.26
N ARG A 57 -14.70 23.83 11.85
CA ARG A 57 -14.12 24.89 12.69
C ARG A 57 -13.07 25.67 11.90
N LEU A 58 -13.22 27.00 11.88
CA LEU A 58 -12.23 27.93 11.34
C LEU A 58 -11.41 28.46 12.51
N GLU A 59 -10.10 28.32 12.44
CA GLU A 59 -9.16 28.62 13.52
C GLU A 59 -8.05 29.54 13.03
N ASP A 60 -7.58 30.44 13.89
CA ASP A 60 -6.37 31.21 13.61
C ASP A 60 -5.16 30.27 13.42
N LYS A 61 -4.36 30.54 12.37
CA LYS A 61 -3.27 29.65 11.94
C LYS A 61 -2.17 29.51 12.99
N THR A 62 -1.99 30.51 13.85
CA THR A 62 -0.88 30.62 14.82
C THR A 62 -1.31 30.29 16.25
N THR A 63 -2.42 30.84 16.71
CA THR A 63 -2.91 30.69 18.08
C THR A 63 -3.84 29.50 18.24
N GLY A 64 -4.44 29.01 17.15
CA GLY A 64 -5.47 27.98 17.19
C GLY A 64 -6.80 28.45 17.77
N GLN A 65 -6.98 29.77 17.99
CA GLN A 65 -8.22 30.33 18.50
C GLN A 65 -9.35 30.15 17.47
N LEU A 66 -10.51 29.66 17.94
CA LEU A 66 -11.69 29.49 17.10
C LEU A 66 -12.20 30.85 16.61
N PHE A 67 -12.30 31.00 15.29
CA PHE A 67 -12.86 32.16 14.61
C PHE A 67 -14.37 31.96 14.35
N ALA A 68 -14.76 30.82 13.78
CA ALA A 68 -16.15 30.49 13.53
C ALA A 68 -16.38 28.97 13.43
N ASN A 69 -17.61 28.54 13.65
CA ASN A 69 -18.04 27.15 13.56
C ASN A 69 -19.18 26.98 12.55
N CYS A 70 -19.18 25.87 11.82
CA CYS A 70 -20.19 25.46 10.86
C CYS A 70 -20.64 24.02 11.19
N PRO A 71 -21.76 23.87 11.91
CA PRO A 71 -22.37 22.56 12.13
C PRO A 71 -22.93 21.99 10.83
N VAL A 72 -22.52 20.77 10.50
CA VAL A 72 -22.94 20.03 9.31
C VAL A 72 -23.89 18.92 9.77
N ASP A 73 -25.18 19.09 9.45
CA ASP A 73 -26.23 18.17 9.90
C ASP A 73 -26.43 17.01 8.92
N GLN A 74 -26.19 17.25 7.63
CA GLN A 74 -26.32 16.29 6.55
C GLN A 74 -25.44 16.68 5.36
N TYR A 75 -25.01 15.70 4.58
CA TYR A 75 -24.33 15.93 3.31
C TYR A 75 -24.88 14.95 2.25
N PRO A 76 -25.29 15.43 1.06
CA PRO A 76 -25.36 16.84 0.64
C PRO A 76 -26.42 17.64 1.41
N GLY A 77 -26.12 18.90 1.72
CA GLY A 77 -27.00 19.77 2.51
C GLY A 77 -26.58 21.25 2.45
N VAL A 78 -27.39 22.11 3.09
CA VAL A 78 -27.22 23.57 3.04
C VAL A 78 -26.07 24.11 3.89
N SER A 79 -25.48 23.28 4.76
CA SER A 79 -24.37 23.71 5.62
C SER A 79 -23.09 23.97 4.84
N ILE A 80 -22.84 23.19 3.80
CA ILE A 80 -21.68 23.31 2.91
C ILE A 80 -22.15 23.03 1.49
N GLU A 81 -22.33 24.09 0.69
CA GLU A 81 -22.80 24.01 -0.68
C GLU A 81 -21.65 24.29 -1.65
N PRO A 82 -21.38 23.42 -2.64
CA PRO A 82 -20.39 23.71 -3.67
C PRO A 82 -20.89 24.84 -4.58
N VAL A 83 -19.97 25.69 -4.99
CA VAL A 83 -20.23 26.76 -5.95
C VAL A 83 -20.27 26.19 -7.37
N ILE A 84 -21.13 26.75 -8.24
CA ILE A 84 -21.45 26.14 -9.54
C ILE A 84 -20.30 26.22 -10.56
N ASP A 85 -19.52 27.29 -10.53
CA ASP A 85 -18.49 27.60 -11.52
C ASP A 85 -17.06 27.22 -11.09
N SER A 86 -16.90 26.60 -9.91
CA SER A 86 -15.58 26.19 -9.42
C SER A 86 -15.67 25.06 -8.39
N SER A 87 -14.80 24.06 -8.56
CA SER A 87 -14.65 22.97 -7.60
C SER A 87 -13.90 23.36 -6.31
N ARG A 88 -13.31 24.57 -6.25
CA ARG A 88 -12.47 25.03 -5.12
C ARG A 88 -13.23 25.86 -4.08
N TYR A 89 -14.43 26.33 -4.40
CA TYR A 89 -15.16 27.27 -3.55
C TYR A 89 -16.48 26.65 -3.09
N PHE A 90 -16.84 26.99 -1.86
CA PHE A 90 -18.03 26.50 -1.16
C PHE A 90 -18.70 27.66 -0.46
N VAL A 91 -20.02 27.62 -0.32
CA VAL A 91 -20.74 28.45 0.64
C VAL A 91 -20.93 27.65 1.91
N ILE A 92 -20.52 28.21 3.04
CA ILE A 92 -20.65 27.57 4.35
C ILE A 92 -21.59 28.35 5.25
N ARG A 93 -22.39 27.63 6.03
CA ARG A 93 -23.34 28.18 7.01
C ARG A 93 -22.70 28.23 8.39
N LEU A 94 -22.16 29.37 8.76
CA LEU A 94 -21.62 29.60 10.10
C LEU A 94 -22.76 29.75 11.11
N LYS A 95 -22.52 29.29 12.33
CA LYS A 95 -23.45 29.43 13.47
C LYS A 95 -22.68 29.88 14.70
N ASN A 96 -23.19 30.90 15.40
CA ASN A 96 -22.63 31.33 16.68
C ASN A 96 -23.29 30.60 17.87
N ASP A 97 -22.73 30.79 19.07
CA ASP A 97 -23.24 30.17 20.30
C ASP A 97 -24.67 30.62 20.65
N ASN A 98 -25.08 31.80 20.16
CA ASN A 98 -26.44 32.33 20.31
C ASN A 98 -27.42 31.80 19.25
N GLY A 99 -26.98 30.89 18.37
CA GLY A 99 -27.80 30.25 17.34
C GLY A 99 -28.07 31.07 16.07
N GLN A 100 -27.50 32.27 15.95
CA GLN A 100 -27.57 33.08 14.74
C GLN A 100 -26.73 32.46 13.63
N VAL A 101 -27.23 32.55 12.39
CA VAL A 101 -26.59 31.95 11.20
C VAL A 101 -26.13 33.01 10.22
N ALA A 102 -24.98 32.76 9.59
CA ALA A 102 -24.43 33.59 8.53
C ALA A 102 -23.88 32.71 7.40
N PHE A 103 -24.04 33.13 6.15
CA PHE A 103 -23.46 32.45 5.00
C PHE A 103 -22.23 33.21 4.53
N VAL A 104 -21.13 32.47 4.36
CA VAL A 104 -19.87 33.02 3.84
C VAL A 104 -19.32 32.10 2.77
N GLY A 105 -18.49 32.65 1.90
CA GLY A 105 -17.74 31.89 0.91
C GLY A 105 -16.47 31.35 1.55
N MET A 106 -16.15 30.10 1.29
CA MET A 106 -14.90 29.46 1.67
C MET A 106 -14.21 28.94 0.42
N GLY A 107 -12.92 29.19 0.29
CA GLY A 107 -12.11 28.77 -0.85
C GLY A 107 -10.82 28.09 -0.44
N PHE A 108 -10.36 27.21 -1.31
CA PHE A 108 -9.05 26.58 -1.22
C PHE A 108 -8.11 27.12 -2.31
N ARG A 109 -6.81 27.18 -2.00
CA ARG A 109 -5.79 27.49 -3.02
C ARG A 109 -5.80 26.42 -4.10
N ASP A 110 -5.76 25.15 -3.68
CA ASP A 110 -5.63 24.01 -4.57
C ASP A 110 -6.91 23.17 -4.65
N ARG A 111 -7.14 22.55 -5.82
CA ARG A 111 -8.28 21.63 -6.02
C ARG A 111 -8.19 20.37 -5.16
N GLY A 112 -6.98 19.93 -4.82
CA GLY A 112 -6.74 18.79 -3.93
C GLY A 112 -7.36 19.02 -2.55
N ASP A 113 -7.17 20.21 -1.97
CA ASP A 113 -7.72 20.51 -0.64
C ASP A 113 -9.25 20.55 -0.62
N SER A 114 -9.87 21.08 -1.68
CA SER A 114 -11.32 21.05 -1.85
C SER A 114 -11.86 19.64 -2.09
N PHE A 115 -11.07 18.77 -2.71
CA PHE A 115 -11.42 17.37 -2.91
C PHE A 115 -11.42 16.62 -1.58
N ASP A 116 -10.38 16.79 -0.77
CA ASP A 116 -10.26 16.15 0.54
C ASP A 116 -11.41 16.55 1.48
N LEU A 117 -11.88 17.82 1.44
CA LEU A 117 -13.06 18.25 2.17
C LEU A 117 -14.31 17.45 1.75
N ASN A 118 -14.55 17.31 0.45
CA ASN A 118 -15.70 16.56 -0.04
C ASN A 118 -15.64 15.08 0.35
N VAL A 119 -14.46 14.46 0.29
CA VAL A 119 -14.26 13.07 0.71
C VAL A 119 -14.53 12.92 2.20
N ALA A 120 -13.96 13.79 3.04
CA ALA A 120 -14.14 13.73 4.49
C ALA A 120 -15.61 13.92 4.92
N LEU A 121 -16.34 14.82 4.24
CA LEU A 121 -17.79 14.98 4.46
C LEU A 121 -18.55 13.70 4.08
N GLN A 122 -18.27 13.13 2.92
CA GLN A 122 -18.95 11.92 2.43
C GLN A 122 -18.68 10.71 3.32
N ASP A 123 -17.43 10.50 3.73
CA ASP A 123 -17.04 9.38 4.58
C ASP A 123 -17.74 9.41 5.94
N HIS A 124 -17.84 10.60 6.55
CA HIS A 124 -18.54 10.75 7.83
C HIS A 124 -20.03 10.41 7.72
N PHE A 125 -20.75 10.98 6.74
CA PHE A 125 -22.19 10.73 6.63
C PHE A 125 -22.52 9.31 6.16
N LYS A 126 -21.64 8.67 5.38
CA LYS A 126 -21.74 7.25 5.05
C LYS A 126 -21.56 6.36 6.29
N TYR A 127 -20.65 6.73 7.18
CA TYR A 127 -20.49 6.09 8.49
C TYR A 127 -21.75 6.24 9.35
N VAL A 128 -22.31 7.45 9.45
CA VAL A 128 -23.54 7.73 10.22
C VAL A 128 -24.72 6.91 9.68
N GLU A 129 -24.90 6.81 8.36
CA GLU A 129 -25.94 5.95 7.76
C GLU A 129 -25.77 4.47 8.11
N LYS A 130 -24.53 3.97 8.11
CA LYS A 130 -24.22 2.57 8.44
C LYS A 130 -24.53 2.28 9.91
N VAL A 131 -24.14 3.17 10.82
CA VAL A 131 -24.43 3.05 12.26
C VAL A 131 -25.94 3.06 12.50
N ASN A 132 -26.67 3.98 11.87
CA ASN A 132 -28.14 4.05 12.00
C ASN A 132 -28.85 2.80 11.44
N LYS A 133 -28.29 2.13 10.42
CA LYS A 133 -28.81 0.85 9.93
C LYS A 133 -28.57 -0.28 10.92
N MET A 134 -27.36 -0.35 11.49
CA MET A 134 -27.02 -1.36 12.50
C MET A 134 -27.88 -1.21 13.78
N GLU A 135 -28.12 0.01 14.24
CA GLU A 135 -29.02 0.28 15.37
C GLU A 135 -30.46 -0.16 15.08
N LYS A 136 -30.98 0.10 13.86
CA LYS A 136 -32.30 -0.38 13.44
C LYS A 136 -32.37 -1.91 13.35
N ASP A 137 -31.30 -2.57 12.90
CA ASP A 137 -31.23 -4.03 12.83
C ASP A 137 -31.15 -4.66 14.24
N GLU A 138 -30.49 -3.99 15.20
CA GLU A 138 -30.46 -4.40 16.62
C GLU A 138 -31.80 -4.18 17.32
N GLU A 139 -32.53 -3.10 17.01
CA GLU A 139 -33.90 -2.87 17.48
C GLU A 139 -34.86 -3.95 16.97
N LEU A 140 -34.75 -4.32 15.68
CA LEU A 140 -35.52 -5.44 15.09
C LEU A 140 -35.18 -6.80 15.72
N HIS A 141 -33.97 -6.97 16.27
CA HIS A 141 -33.55 -8.22 16.90
C HIS A 141 -33.94 -8.33 18.39
N ASN A 142 -34.36 -7.22 19.03
CA ASN A 142 -34.83 -7.20 20.42
C ASN A 142 -36.33 -7.54 20.59
N GLU A 143 -37.10 -7.69 19.51
CA GLU A 143 -38.50 -8.19 19.54
C GLU A 143 -38.63 -9.73 19.47
N GLY A 144 -37.51 -10.47 19.56
CA GLY A 144 -37.50 -11.94 19.69
C GLY A 144 -37.33 -12.42 21.14
N PRO A 145 -37.82 -13.62 21.51
CA PRO A 145 -37.78 -14.09 22.90
C PRO A 145 -36.33 -14.34 23.35
N LYS A 146 -35.89 -13.64 24.41
CA LYS A 146 -34.55 -13.80 25.00
C LYS A 146 -34.41 -15.16 25.69
N LEU A 147 -33.38 -15.91 25.29
CA LEU A 147 -32.96 -17.15 25.93
C LEU A 147 -32.18 -16.82 27.21
N ASP A 148 -32.74 -17.14 28.38
CA ASP A 148 -32.08 -16.97 29.67
C ASP A 148 -31.04 -18.09 29.88
N LEU A 149 -29.75 -17.72 29.89
CA LEU A 149 -28.61 -18.61 30.08
C LEU A 149 -28.02 -18.51 31.50
N SER A 150 -28.82 -18.09 32.47
CA SER A 150 -28.43 -18.09 33.88
C SER A 150 -28.44 -19.52 34.42
N PHE A 151 -27.36 -19.93 35.09
CA PHE A 151 -27.30 -21.22 35.78
C PHE A 151 -28.34 -21.26 36.90
N LYS A 152 -29.14 -22.33 36.97
CA LYS A 152 -30.08 -22.54 38.07
C LYS A 152 -29.30 -22.90 39.35
N GLU A 153 -29.71 -22.33 40.47
CA GLU A 153 -29.14 -22.60 41.80
C GLU A 153 -29.04 -24.12 42.06
N GLY A 154 -27.82 -24.58 42.38
CA GLY A 154 -27.55 -25.97 42.81
C GLY A 154 -26.75 -26.84 41.83
N GLN A 155 -26.35 -26.35 40.65
CA GLN A 155 -25.54 -27.14 39.72
C GLN A 155 -24.03 -27.04 40.01
N THR A 156 -23.39 -28.15 40.39
CA THR A 156 -21.93 -28.24 40.61
C THR A 156 -21.21 -28.88 39.41
N ILE A 157 -20.07 -28.31 39.02
CA ILE A 157 -19.23 -28.76 37.90
C ILE A 157 -18.10 -29.63 38.47
N THR A 158 -18.06 -30.92 38.12
CA THR A 158 -17.01 -31.86 38.52
C THR A 158 -15.80 -31.75 37.58
N ILE A 159 -14.62 -31.46 38.13
CA ILE A 159 -13.35 -31.41 37.37
C ILE A 159 -12.50 -32.61 37.79
N ASN A 160 -12.25 -33.54 36.86
CA ASN A 160 -11.36 -34.68 37.08
C ASN A 160 -9.94 -34.36 36.55
N LEU A 161 -8.95 -34.41 37.44
CA LEU A 161 -7.52 -34.26 37.13
C LEU A 161 -6.80 -35.61 37.27
N GLY A 162 -6.27 -36.15 36.16
CA GLY A 162 -5.52 -37.41 36.13
C GLY A 162 -4.06 -37.24 35.67
N LYS A 163 -3.11 -37.71 36.49
CA LYS A 163 -1.65 -37.82 36.22
C LYS A 163 -1.31 -39.10 35.43
N LYS A 164 -0.18 -39.05 34.70
CA LYS A 164 0.45 -40.13 33.91
C LYS A 164 0.95 -41.32 34.74
N SER A 165 0.83 -42.56 34.22
CA SER A 165 1.94 -43.49 33.96
C SER A 165 1.49 -44.77 33.22
N SER A 166 2.37 -45.27 32.31
CA SER A 166 2.70 -46.67 31.93
C SER A 166 1.60 -47.76 31.95
N SER A 167 1.47 -48.73 31.04
CA SER A 167 2.26 -49.29 29.92
C SER A 167 1.54 -50.57 29.49
N THR A 168 1.45 -50.88 28.17
CA THR A 168 1.31 -52.24 27.54
C THR A 168 0.12 -53.13 27.97
N SER A 169 -0.57 -53.95 27.16
CA SER A 169 -0.35 -54.58 25.86
C SER A 169 -1.69 -55.17 25.33
N ARG A 170 -1.73 -55.43 24.01
CA ARG A 170 -2.65 -56.23 23.14
C ARG A 170 -3.39 -57.43 23.79
N PRO A 171 -4.38 -58.14 23.16
CA PRO A 171 -4.80 -58.21 21.74
C PRO A 171 -6.34 -58.33 21.42
N ARG A 172 -6.65 -58.38 20.10
CA ARG A 172 -7.88 -58.86 19.38
C ARG A 172 -8.51 -60.16 19.96
N PRO A 173 -9.76 -60.60 19.63
CA PRO A 173 -10.45 -60.55 18.31
C PRO A 173 -12.01 -60.39 18.29
N GLN A 174 -12.56 -60.42 17.06
CA GLN A 174 -13.95 -60.62 16.54
C GLN A 174 -14.84 -61.60 17.35
N GLN A 175 -16.18 -61.76 17.23
CA GLN A 175 -17.35 -61.26 16.47
C GLN A 175 -18.61 -61.89 17.16
N HIS A 176 -19.83 -61.38 16.88
CA HIS A 176 -21.18 -62.04 16.87
C HIS A 176 -22.24 -61.04 17.37
N SER A 177 -23.15 -60.44 16.58
CA SER A 177 -24.19 -60.89 15.62
C SER A 177 -25.57 -61.04 16.27
N SER A 178 -26.54 -60.19 15.91
CA SER A 178 -27.93 -60.57 15.59
C SER A 178 -28.86 -59.39 15.19
N ASN A 179 -29.15 -59.33 13.90
CA ASN A 179 -30.46 -59.15 13.24
C ASN A 179 -31.66 -58.61 14.06
N THR A 180 -32.48 -57.68 13.56
CA THR A 180 -33.56 -58.00 12.60
C THR A 180 -34.26 -56.75 11.99
N ASN A 181 -34.54 -56.84 10.68
CA ASN A 181 -35.70 -56.38 9.88
C ASN A 181 -36.58 -55.16 10.28
N GLY A 182 -36.76 -54.24 9.30
CA GLY A 182 -38.08 -54.02 8.68
C GLY A 182 -38.83 -52.69 8.91
N VAL A 183 -39.09 -52.00 7.78
CA VAL A 183 -40.29 -51.19 7.45
C VAL A 183 -40.40 -49.73 7.95
N ILE A 184 -40.61 -48.86 6.95
CA ILE A 184 -40.99 -47.43 7.00
C ILE A 184 -42.48 -47.29 7.31
N PRO A 185 -42.89 -46.32 8.16
CA PRO A 185 -44.20 -45.69 8.04
C PRO A 185 -44.15 -44.15 7.91
N LEU A 186 -45.10 -43.63 7.12
CA LEU A 186 -45.36 -42.21 6.83
C LEU A 186 -46.30 -41.54 7.87
N LEU A 187 -45.99 -40.26 8.14
CA LEU A 187 -46.86 -39.05 8.31
C LEU A 187 -47.78 -38.89 9.55
N PRO A 188 -47.95 -37.65 10.06
CA PRO A 188 -48.98 -36.75 9.51
C PRO A 188 -48.57 -35.26 9.30
N PRO A 189 -49.17 -34.56 8.30
CA PRO A 189 -49.22 -33.11 8.14
C PRO A 189 -50.47 -32.46 8.82
N PRO A 190 -50.58 -31.11 8.88
CA PRO A 190 -51.49 -30.40 9.81
C PRO A 190 -52.95 -30.24 9.30
N PRO A 191 -53.94 -30.00 10.20
CA PRO A 191 -55.35 -29.90 9.86
C PRO A 191 -55.80 -28.53 9.30
N ALA A 192 -56.88 -28.59 8.50
CA ALA A 192 -57.51 -27.57 7.66
C ALA A 192 -58.70 -26.82 8.32
N SER A 193 -59.25 -25.73 7.76
CA SER A 193 -60.41 -25.70 6.82
C SER A 193 -61.07 -24.29 6.88
N LYS A 194 -61.90 -23.74 5.96
CA LYS A 194 -62.89 -24.18 4.94
C LYS A 194 -62.98 -23.06 3.84
N SER A 195 -63.58 -23.16 2.65
CA SER A 195 -64.65 -23.99 2.06
C SER A 195 -64.61 -23.82 0.50
N VAL A 196 -64.65 -24.86 -0.34
CA VAL A 196 -65.82 -25.55 -1.00
C VAL A 196 -66.20 -24.93 -2.37
N VAL A 197 -65.81 -25.55 -3.52
CA VAL A 197 -66.56 -26.49 -4.43
C VAL A 197 -66.98 -25.74 -5.74
N ASN A 198 -66.92 -26.22 -7.00
CA ASN A 198 -67.12 -27.54 -7.61
C ASN A 198 -66.40 -27.67 -8.99
N LEU A 199 -66.12 -28.92 -9.41
CA LEU A 199 -65.55 -29.34 -10.70
C LEU A 199 -66.64 -29.77 -11.72
N ARG A 200 -66.37 -29.68 -13.04
CA ARG A 200 -66.46 -30.77 -14.06
C ARG A 200 -66.20 -30.28 -15.53
N PRO A 201 -65.93 -31.18 -16.51
CA PRO A 201 -64.93 -30.95 -17.59
C PRO A 201 -65.43 -30.90 -19.06
N ARG A 202 -64.57 -30.36 -19.95
CA ARG A 202 -64.36 -30.44 -21.45
C ARG A 202 -65.43 -31.11 -22.34
N PRO A 203 -65.70 -30.65 -23.61
CA PRO A 203 -64.72 -30.68 -24.73
C PRO A 203 -64.85 -29.68 -25.94
N VAL A 204 -63.73 -29.53 -26.66
CA VAL A 204 -63.46 -29.40 -28.14
C VAL A 204 -64.51 -28.77 -29.09
N GLN A 205 -64.12 -27.76 -29.92
CA GLN A 205 -64.08 -27.79 -31.41
C GLN A 205 -63.86 -26.43 -32.13
N HIS A 206 -62.96 -26.50 -33.13
CA HIS A 206 -62.91 -25.89 -34.49
C HIS A 206 -62.81 -24.38 -34.81
N THR A 207 -61.82 -24.13 -35.70
CA THR A 207 -61.76 -23.17 -36.85
C THR A 207 -61.75 -21.67 -36.52
N GLU A 208 -60.91 -20.81 -37.10
CA GLU A 208 -60.52 -20.70 -38.51
C GLU A 208 -59.31 -19.74 -38.66
N THR A 209 -58.61 -19.87 -39.77
CA THR A 209 -57.46 -19.06 -40.22
C THR A 209 -57.84 -17.62 -40.58
N ASN A 210 -57.03 -16.62 -40.19
CA ASN A 210 -56.47 -15.64 -41.12
C ASN A 210 -55.44 -14.68 -40.47
N SER A 211 -54.44 -14.37 -41.27
CA SER A 211 -53.19 -13.63 -41.05
C SER A 211 -53.36 -12.14 -40.70
N VAL A 212 -52.72 -11.66 -39.62
CA VAL A 212 -52.14 -10.29 -39.52
C VAL A 212 -51.02 -10.25 -38.47
N GLN A 213 -49.80 -9.91 -38.92
CA GLN A 213 -48.66 -9.26 -38.24
C GLN A 213 -48.21 -9.74 -36.83
N ALA A 214 -47.04 -10.37 -36.81
CA ALA A 214 -46.20 -10.45 -35.62
C ALA A 214 -45.62 -9.06 -35.28
N GLN A 215 -46.14 -8.44 -34.22
CA GLN A 215 -45.45 -7.40 -33.46
C GLN A 215 -45.52 -7.72 -31.97
N ASN A 216 -44.42 -8.23 -31.43
CA ASN A 216 -43.79 -7.80 -30.17
C ASN A 216 -42.76 -8.84 -29.69
N ALA A 217 -41.58 -8.79 -30.30
CA ALA A 217 -40.34 -9.14 -29.61
C ALA A 217 -39.64 -7.83 -29.20
N PRO A 218 -38.99 -7.75 -28.03
CA PRO A 218 -38.30 -6.53 -27.60
C PRO A 218 -37.13 -6.24 -28.55
N LYS A 219 -37.22 -5.15 -29.30
CA LYS A 219 -36.32 -4.78 -30.41
C LYS A 219 -34.94 -4.22 -30.01
N ASN A 220 -34.50 -4.29 -28.76
CA ASN A 220 -33.28 -3.58 -28.34
C ASN A 220 -32.29 -4.46 -27.55
N LEU A 221 -31.66 -5.42 -28.21
CA LEU A 221 -30.47 -6.12 -27.70
C LEU A 221 -29.35 -5.93 -28.72
N PHE A 222 -28.31 -5.16 -28.34
CA PHE A 222 -27.09 -5.00 -29.12
C PHE A 222 -26.05 -6.00 -28.63
N PHE A 223 -25.48 -6.78 -29.55
CA PHE A 223 -24.40 -7.71 -29.27
C PHE A 223 -23.07 -7.06 -29.64
N SER A 224 -22.08 -7.15 -28.74
CA SER A 224 -20.70 -6.78 -29.02
C SER A 224 -19.76 -7.88 -28.58
N PHE A 225 -18.59 -7.97 -29.22
CA PHE A 225 -17.56 -8.94 -28.90
C PHE A 225 -16.51 -8.29 -27.99
N ILE A 226 -16.37 -8.81 -26.77
CA ILE A 226 -15.31 -8.42 -25.82
C ILE A 226 -14.45 -9.66 -25.58
N ASP A 227 -13.14 -9.57 -25.80
CA ASP A 227 -12.16 -10.67 -25.63
C ASP A 227 -12.59 -11.99 -26.30
N GLY A 228 -13.15 -11.89 -27.51
CA GLY A 228 -13.60 -13.05 -28.30
C GLY A 228 -14.91 -13.69 -27.83
N LYS A 229 -15.61 -13.10 -26.84
CA LYS A 229 -16.91 -13.60 -26.35
C LYS A 229 -18.04 -12.62 -26.69
N MET A 230 -19.18 -13.17 -27.14
CA MET A 230 -20.38 -12.40 -27.44
C MET A 230 -21.09 -12.01 -26.15
N VAL A 231 -21.20 -10.70 -25.88
CA VAL A 231 -21.80 -10.16 -24.65
C VAL A 231 -23.01 -9.29 -24.98
N ILE A 232 -24.09 -9.46 -24.21
CA ILE A 232 -25.28 -8.62 -24.27
C ILE A 232 -24.96 -7.26 -23.64
N VAL A 233 -25.00 -6.19 -24.43
CA VAL A 233 -24.76 -4.83 -23.93
C VAL A 233 -26.08 -4.21 -23.46
N SER A 234 -26.10 -3.67 -22.25
CA SER A 234 -27.27 -2.91 -21.77
C SER A 234 -27.45 -1.64 -22.61
N THR A 235 -28.66 -1.39 -23.09
CA THR A 235 -29.04 -0.14 -23.78
C THR A 235 -28.75 1.11 -22.94
N THR A 236 -28.73 0.97 -21.61
CA THR A 236 -28.46 2.03 -20.65
C THR A 236 -27.01 2.50 -20.68
N ALA A 237 -26.03 1.58 -20.79
CA ALA A 237 -24.61 1.92 -20.83
C ALA A 237 -24.27 2.70 -22.10
N VAL A 238 -24.78 2.25 -23.25
CA VAL A 238 -24.61 2.91 -24.54
C VAL A 238 -25.23 4.31 -24.52
N ALA A 239 -26.48 4.44 -24.03
CA ALA A 239 -27.14 5.75 -23.95
C ALA A 239 -26.38 6.71 -23.02
N ARG A 240 -25.84 6.20 -21.90
CA ARG A 240 -25.04 6.99 -20.97
C ARG A 240 -23.74 7.45 -21.61
N LEU A 241 -22.98 6.56 -22.26
CA LEU A 241 -21.70 6.91 -22.89
C LEU A 241 -21.87 7.88 -24.06
N LYS A 242 -22.94 7.76 -24.85
CA LYS A 242 -23.29 8.76 -25.88
C LYS A 242 -23.50 10.15 -25.28
N ARG A 243 -24.17 10.24 -24.12
CA ARG A 243 -24.39 11.51 -23.41
C ARG A 243 -23.08 12.07 -22.85
N ASP A 244 -22.25 11.22 -22.27
CA ASP A 244 -20.94 11.64 -21.75
C ASP A 244 -20.02 12.10 -22.88
N TYR A 245 -20.10 11.49 -24.08
CA TYR A 245 -19.36 11.94 -25.26
C TYR A 245 -19.82 13.30 -25.75
N ALA A 246 -21.14 13.48 -25.90
CA ALA A 246 -21.70 14.79 -26.28
C ALA A 246 -21.36 15.89 -25.26
N ARG A 247 -21.27 15.54 -23.97
CA ARG A 247 -20.82 16.45 -22.91
C ARG A 247 -19.35 16.80 -23.06
N LEU A 248 -18.49 15.81 -23.27
CA LEU A 248 -17.05 16.02 -23.44
C LEU A 248 -16.74 16.89 -24.67
N LEU A 249 -17.48 16.73 -25.77
CA LEU A 249 -17.35 17.61 -26.94
C LEU A 249 -17.80 19.05 -26.66
N LYS A 250 -18.80 19.24 -25.79
CA LYS A 250 -19.31 20.57 -25.42
C LYS A 250 -18.42 21.26 -24.38
N ASP A 251 -17.87 20.51 -23.45
CA ASP A 251 -17.07 20.96 -22.32
C ASP A 251 -15.82 20.08 -22.20
N PRO A 252 -14.76 20.37 -22.99
CA PRO A 252 -13.57 19.54 -23.06
C PRO A 252 -12.72 19.67 -21.79
N VAL A 253 -12.07 18.57 -21.40
CA VAL A 253 -11.17 18.55 -20.24
C VAL A 253 -9.83 19.20 -20.65
N PRO A 254 -9.32 20.19 -19.90
CA PRO A 254 -8.03 20.80 -20.21
C PRO A 254 -6.90 19.77 -20.28
N LEU A 255 -6.10 19.84 -21.35
CA LEU A 255 -4.96 18.95 -21.60
C LEU A 255 -5.34 17.46 -21.72
N VAL A 256 -6.61 17.10 -21.90
CA VAL A 256 -7.02 15.72 -22.13
C VAL A 256 -8.00 15.63 -23.29
N GLU A 257 -7.71 14.75 -24.22
CA GLU A 257 -8.58 14.43 -25.36
C GLU A 257 -9.03 12.98 -25.26
N ALA A 258 -10.30 12.66 -25.53
CA ALA A 258 -10.77 11.28 -25.50
C ALA A 258 -11.87 11.02 -26.53
N SER A 259 -11.87 9.80 -27.08
CA SER A 259 -12.79 9.38 -28.13
C SER A 259 -13.14 7.89 -28.00
N PRO A 260 -14.41 7.49 -28.17
CA PRO A 260 -14.80 6.08 -28.27
C PRO A 260 -14.24 5.44 -29.54
N LEU A 261 -13.96 4.14 -29.50
CA LEU A 261 -13.73 3.38 -30.73
C LEU A 261 -15.00 3.36 -31.59
N HIS A 262 -14.83 3.59 -32.89
CA HIS A 262 -15.93 3.53 -33.87
C HIS A 262 -16.68 2.18 -33.85
N SER A 263 -15.96 1.09 -33.58
CA SER A 263 -16.49 -0.27 -33.54
C SER A 263 -17.04 -0.69 -32.16
N ASN A 264 -16.64 0.00 -31.08
CA ASN A 264 -16.99 -0.37 -29.72
C ASN A 264 -17.08 0.85 -28.79
N ILE A 265 -18.30 1.33 -28.54
CA ILE A 265 -18.52 2.46 -27.63
C ILE A 265 -18.15 2.17 -26.16
N LEU A 266 -17.98 0.90 -25.77
CA LEU A 266 -17.53 0.52 -24.43
C LEU A 266 -16.01 0.61 -24.25
N GLU A 267 -15.25 0.88 -25.32
CA GLU A 267 -13.82 1.09 -25.26
C GLU A 267 -13.50 2.49 -25.79
N TRP A 268 -12.93 3.32 -24.92
CA TRP A 268 -12.53 4.68 -25.26
C TRP A 268 -11.03 4.81 -25.15
N HIS A 269 -10.44 5.56 -26.06
CA HIS A 269 -9.06 5.99 -25.92
C HIS A 269 -9.00 7.43 -25.45
N TYR A 270 -7.93 7.76 -24.74
CA TYR A 270 -7.64 9.12 -24.29
C TYR A 270 -6.17 9.45 -24.48
N VAL A 271 -5.86 10.75 -24.55
CA VAL A 271 -4.51 11.30 -24.60
C VAL A 271 -4.42 12.40 -23.57
N ILE A 272 -3.49 12.27 -22.62
CA ILE A 272 -3.15 13.32 -21.66
C ILE A 272 -1.94 14.08 -22.20
N ARG A 273 -2.06 15.40 -22.36
CA ARG A 273 -0.93 16.29 -22.59
C ARG A 273 -0.28 16.59 -21.24
N GLY A 274 1.05 16.43 -21.16
CA GLY A 274 1.80 16.74 -19.95
C GLY A 274 1.58 18.17 -19.48
N ALA A 275 1.28 18.35 -18.20
CA ALA A 275 1.01 19.68 -17.65
C ALA A 275 2.30 20.52 -17.58
N PRO A 276 2.22 21.85 -17.79
CA PRO A 276 3.37 22.74 -17.62
C PRO A 276 3.96 22.66 -16.21
N SER A 277 5.26 22.87 -16.08
CA SER A 277 6.00 22.81 -14.81
C SER A 277 5.95 21.44 -14.13
N THR A 278 5.67 20.37 -14.89
CA THR A 278 5.73 18.98 -14.41
C THR A 278 6.78 18.20 -15.20
N PRO A 279 7.30 17.08 -14.67
CA PRO A 279 8.22 16.22 -15.43
C PRO A 279 7.62 15.61 -16.70
N TYR A 280 6.31 15.73 -16.87
CA TYR A 280 5.57 15.20 -18.01
C TYR A 280 5.43 16.21 -19.15
N GLU A 281 5.76 17.49 -18.92
CA GLU A 281 5.66 18.59 -19.88
C GLU A 281 6.26 18.22 -21.25
N GLY A 282 5.56 18.61 -22.32
CA GLY A 282 5.90 18.23 -23.71
C GLY A 282 5.48 16.81 -24.12
N GLY A 283 5.22 15.91 -23.16
CA GLY A 283 4.80 14.53 -23.44
C GLY A 283 3.31 14.39 -23.80
N LEU A 284 3.01 13.36 -24.58
CA LEU A 284 1.65 12.94 -24.96
C LEU A 284 1.40 11.49 -24.52
N TYR A 285 0.48 11.27 -23.60
CA TYR A 285 0.28 9.96 -22.97
C TYR A 285 -1.06 9.37 -23.37
N HIS A 286 -1.01 8.43 -24.31
CA HIS A 286 -2.15 7.67 -24.80
C HIS A 286 -2.49 6.51 -23.86
N GLY A 287 -3.78 6.31 -23.64
CA GLY A 287 -4.32 5.22 -22.83
C GLY A 287 -5.74 4.87 -23.23
N LYS A 288 -6.37 3.96 -22.47
CA LYS A 288 -7.74 3.53 -22.74
C LYS A 288 -8.59 3.26 -21.49
N LEU A 289 -9.89 3.43 -21.64
CA LEU A 289 -10.96 3.13 -20.69
C LEU A 289 -11.80 1.98 -21.24
N CYS A 290 -11.95 0.91 -20.45
CA CYS A 290 -12.82 -0.21 -20.78
C CYS A 290 -14.04 -0.21 -19.85
N PHE A 291 -15.22 0.14 -20.39
CA PHE A 291 -16.47 0.23 -19.66
C PHE A 291 -17.18 -1.13 -19.58
N PRO A 292 -17.68 -1.56 -18.41
CA PRO A 292 -18.46 -2.77 -18.32
C PRO A 292 -19.87 -2.58 -18.92
N PRO A 293 -20.55 -3.65 -19.37
CA PRO A 293 -21.90 -3.56 -19.94
C PRO A 293 -22.97 -2.94 -19.02
N ASN A 294 -22.72 -2.90 -17.71
CA ASN A 294 -23.60 -2.31 -16.71
C ASN A 294 -23.15 -0.91 -16.24
N PHE A 295 -22.25 -0.23 -16.95
CA PHE A 295 -21.96 1.18 -16.74
C PHE A 295 -23.25 2.03 -16.83
N PRO A 296 -23.47 3.04 -15.97
CA PRO A 296 -22.56 3.61 -14.98
C PRO A 296 -22.68 2.99 -13.58
N PHE A 297 -23.32 1.83 -13.40
CA PHE A 297 -23.47 1.23 -12.06
C PHE A 297 -22.21 0.49 -11.60
N ARG A 298 -21.25 0.27 -12.50
CA ARG A 298 -19.88 -0.13 -12.19
C ARG A 298 -18.87 0.78 -12.91
N PRO A 299 -17.71 1.01 -12.30
CA PRO A 299 -16.61 1.79 -12.88
C PRO A 299 -15.98 1.12 -14.11
N PRO A 300 -15.28 1.88 -14.98
CA PRO A 300 -14.42 1.31 -16.00
C PRO A 300 -13.09 0.81 -15.43
N SER A 301 -12.42 -0.06 -16.19
CA SER A 301 -10.98 -0.34 -16.03
C SER A 301 -10.18 0.70 -16.83
N ILE A 302 -9.06 1.18 -16.29
CA ILE A 302 -8.21 2.21 -16.91
C ILE A 302 -6.83 1.64 -17.20
N PHE A 303 -6.27 2.00 -18.35
CA PHE A 303 -4.92 1.58 -18.79
C PHE A 303 -4.15 2.77 -19.34
N MET A 304 -2.85 2.82 -19.07
CA MET A 304 -1.90 3.71 -19.76
C MET A 304 -1.16 2.88 -20.81
N MET A 305 -1.05 3.35 -22.05
CA MET A 305 -0.37 2.63 -23.14
C MET A 305 1.01 3.23 -23.41
N THR A 306 1.09 4.56 -23.48
CA THR A 306 2.38 5.26 -23.63
C THR A 306 3.19 5.14 -22.33
N PRO A 307 4.48 4.76 -22.42
CA PRO A 307 5.37 4.82 -21.26
C PRO A 307 5.39 6.24 -20.68
N SER A 308 5.10 6.39 -19.39
CA SER A 308 5.02 7.69 -18.72
C SER A 308 5.97 7.84 -17.54
N GLY A 309 6.59 6.74 -17.10
CA GLY A 309 7.33 6.69 -15.83
C GLY A 309 6.44 6.73 -14.58
N ARG A 310 5.11 6.91 -14.72
CA ARG A 310 4.15 6.93 -13.62
C ARG A 310 3.30 5.68 -13.55
N PHE A 311 2.89 5.18 -14.71
CA PHE A 311 2.03 4.02 -14.85
C PHE A 311 2.71 2.93 -15.68
N ARG A 312 2.63 1.69 -15.22
CA ARG A 312 3.01 0.51 -15.99
C ARG A 312 2.09 0.41 -17.19
N THR A 313 2.68 0.26 -18.37
CA THR A 313 1.92 0.19 -19.61
C THR A 313 1.03 -1.06 -19.64
N ASN A 314 -0.14 -0.93 -20.26
CA ASN A 314 -1.11 -1.99 -20.47
C ASN A 314 -1.53 -2.75 -19.19
N THR A 315 -1.37 -2.13 -18.02
CA THR A 315 -1.75 -2.69 -16.73
C THR A 315 -3.00 -1.97 -16.22
N ARG A 316 -3.94 -2.70 -15.62
CA ARG A 316 -5.13 -2.09 -14.99
C ARG A 316 -4.68 -1.19 -13.84
N LEU A 317 -5.09 0.07 -13.90
CA LEU A 317 -4.78 1.05 -12.86
C LEU A 317 -5.83 0.96 -11.74
N CYS A 318 -5.38 0.85 -10.48
CA CYS A 318 -6.24 0.90 -9.30
C CYS A 318 -6.26 2.32 -8.73
N LEU A 319 -7.30 3.06 -9.08
CA LEU A 319 -7.64 4.38 -8.52
C LEU A 319 -8.98 4.28 -7.78
N SER A 320 -9.27 5.22 -6.88
CA SER A 320 -10.51 5.21 -6.06
C SER A 320 -11.82 5.21 -6.87
N PHE A 321 -11.75 5.50 -8.17
CA PHE A 321 -12.86 5.54 -9.12
C PHE A 321 -12.77 4.45 -10.22
N THR A 322 -12.03 3.37 -9.98
CA THR A 322 -11.84 2.23 -10.91
C THR A 322 -12.49 0.94 -10.40
N ASP A 323 -12.54 -0.09 -11.25
CA ASP A 323 -13.12 -1.42 -10.99
C ASP A 323 -12.54 -2.19 -9.81
N PHE A 324 -11.41 -1.76 -9.26
CA PHE A 324 -10.88 -2.28 -8.01
C PHE A 324 -11.67 -1.85 -6.76
N HIS A 325 -12.44 -0.76 -6.83
CA HIS A 325 -13.16 -0.18 -5.69
C HIS A 325 -14.63 0.11 -6.01
N PRO A 326 -15.46 -0.93 -6.27
CA PRO A 326 -16.88 -0.75 -6.61
C PRO A 326 -17.67 -0.05 -5.49
N ASP A 327 -17.23 -0.13 -4.23
CA ASP A 327 -17.91 0.48 -3.07
C ASP A 327 -17.65 2.00 -2.93
N MET A 328 -16.63 2.51 -3.63
CA MET A 328 -16.29 3.94 -3.70
C MET A 328 -16.73 4.59 -5.02
N TRP A 329 -17.25 3.79 -5.95
CA TRP A 329 -17.71 4.26 -7.25
C TRP A 329 -19.03 5.03 -7.16
N ASN A 330 -19.07 6.22 -7.76
CA ASN A 330 -20.30 6.99 -7.90
C ASN A 330 -20.82 6.91 -9.35
N PRO A 331 -22.02 6.33 -9.60
CA PRO A 331 -22.62 6.27 -10.92
C PRO A 331 -22.87 7.63 -11.59
N SER A 332 -22.82 8.73 -10.83
CA SER A 332 -22.95 10.10 -11.35
C SER A 332 -21.67 10.63 -11.99
N TRP A 333 -20.51 10.03 -11.71
CA TRP A 333 -19.24 10.43 -12.33
C TRP A 333 -19.27 10.18 -13.83
N THR A 334 -18.83 11.19 -14.57
CA THR A 334 -18.80 11.17 -16.05
C THR A 334 -17.43 10.80 -16.56
N VAL A 335 -17.33 10.46 -17.84
CA VAL A 335 -16.03 10.25 -18.50
C VAL A 335 -15.08 11.43 -18.27
N SER A 336 -15.56 12.67 -18.36
CA SER A 336 -14.77 13.87 -18.04
C SER A 336 -14.22 13.85 -16.61
N THR A 337 -15.05 13.49 -15.63
CA THR A 337 -14.65 13.40 -14.22
C THR A 337 -13.55 12.34 -14.01
N ILE A 338 -13.67 11.19 -14.68
CA ILE A 338 -12.69 10.10 -14.62
C ILE A 338 -11.35 10.57 -15.18
N LEU A 339 -11.36 11.25 -16.33
CA LEU A 339 -10.16 11.78 -16.98
C LEU A 339 -9.46 12.86 -16.15
N ILE A 340 -10.22 13.77 -15.52
CA ILE A 340 -9.69 14.77 -14.58
C ILE A 340 -9.03 14.08 -13.39
N GLY A 341 -9.70 13.08 -12.80
CA GLY A 341 -9.15 12.31 -11.69
C GLY A 341 -7.84 11.61 -12.06
N LEU A 342 -7.79 11.00 -13.24
CA LEU A 342 -6.60 10.32 -13.75
C LEU A 342 -5.44 11.30 -13.97
N GLN A 343 -5.69 12.45 -14.59
CA GLN A 343 -4.69 13.49 -14.81
C GLN A 343 -4.16 14.05 -13.47
N SER A 344 -5.03 14.28 -12.50
CA SER A 344 -4.64 14.69 -11.15
C SER A 344 -3.72 13.66 -10.50
N PHE A 345 -4.08 12.38 -10.58
CA PHE A 345 -3.28 11.27 -10.06
C PHE A 345 -1.93 11.09 -10.77
N MET A 346 -1.88 11.39 -12.08
CA MET A 346 -0.65 11.37 -12.88
C MET A 346 0.38 12.39 -12.36
N ASN A 347 -0.08 13.58 -11.98
CA ASN A 347 0.74 14.65 -11.43
C ASN A 347 1.03 14.49 -9.92
N GLY A 348 0.29 13.62 -9.22
CA GLY A 348 0.53 13.27 -7.83
C GLY A 348 1.61 12.19 -7.63
N PHE A 349 1.90 11.89 -6.37
CA PHE A 349 2.89 10.87 -5.95
C PHE A 349 2.24 9.62 -5.33
N ASP A 350 0.91 9.54 -5.33
CA ASP A 350 0.16 8.50 -4.63
C ASP A 350 0.42 7.10 -5.20
N PRO A 351 0.70 6.08 -4.37
CA PRO A 351 0.88 4.72 -4.85
C PRO A 351 -0.48 4.06 -5.14
N GLY A 352 -0.57 3.34 -6.27
CA GLY A 352 -1.72 2.52 -6.67
C GLY A 352 -1.31 1.33 -7.56
N VAL A 353 -2.14 0.29 -7.68
CA VAL A 353 -1.86 -0.85 -8.58
C VAL A 353 -1.71 -0.32 -10.01
N GLY A 354 -0.65 -0.74 -10.70
CA GLY A 354 -0.31 -0.24 -12.03
C GLY A 354 0.48 1.08 -12.02
N SER A 355 0.72 1.74 -10.89
CA SER A 355 1.69 2.83 -10.79
C SER A 355 3.09 2.32 -10.41
N PHE A 356 4.15 3.05 -10.79
CA PHE A 356 5.50 2.84 -10.28
C PHE A 356 6.22 4.19 -10.13
N LEU A 357 7.25 4.23 -9.28
CA LEU A 357 8.04 5.43 -9.06
C LEU A 357 9.26 5.40 -9.99
N SER A 358 9.39 6.43 -10.82
CA SER A 358 10.59 6.72 -11.61
C SER A 358 11.11 8.11 -11.28
N SER A 359 12.38 8.37 -11.56
CA SER A 359 12.97 9.69 -11.40
C SER A 359 12.35 10.70 -12.37
N ASP A 360 12.40 11.99 -12.04
CA ASP A 360 11.92 13.03 -12.97
C ASP A 360 12.73 13.06 -14.28
N VAL A 361 13.99 12.61 -14.23
CA VAL A 361 14.83 12.42 -15.41
C VAL A 361 14.24 11.36 -16.34
N GLU A 362 13.82 10.22 -15.79
CA GLU A 362 13.16 9.16 -16.56
C GLU A 362 11.79 9.61 -17.10
N LYS A 363 10.99 10.34 -16.31
CA LYS A 363 9.71 10.89 -16.78
C LYS A 363 9.90 11.85 -17.95
N ARG A 364 10.87 12.76 -17.86
CA ARG A 364 11.24 13.69 -18.96
C ARG A 364 11.75 12.94 -20.19
N LYS A 365 12.51 11.85 -19.99
CA LYS A 365 12.90 10.96 -21.10
C LYS A 365 11.67 10.36 -21.78
N PHE A 366 10.73 9.81 -21.02
CA PHE A 366 9.50 9.26 -21.57
C PHE A 366 8.62 10.32 -22.25
N ALA A 367 8.59 11.55 -21.73
CA ALA A 367 7.92 12.67 -22.38
C ALA A 367 8.47 12.90 -23.81
N ARG A 368 9.80 12.92 -23.98
CA ARG A 368 10.45 13.08 -25.30
C ARG A 368 10.19 11.89 -26.24
N GLU A 369 10.16 10.68 -25.72
CA GLU A 369 9.97 9.46 -26.51
C GLU A 369 8.49 9.22 -26.87
N SER A 370 7.56 9.86 -26.15
CA SER A 370 6.11 9.64 -26.28
C SER A 370 5.57 9.89 -27.68
N TRP A 371 6.09 10.88 -28.39
CA TRP A 371 5.66 11.25 -29.74
C TRP A 371 5.91 10.12 -30.75
N GLN A 372 7.16 9.64 -30.81
CA GLN A 372 7.55 8.55 -31.70
C GLN A 372 6.90 7.23 -31.30
N PHE A 373 6.62 7.04 -30.01
CA PHE A 373 5.89 5.88 -29.52
C PHE A 373 4.44 5.90 -30.03
N ASN A 374 3.73 7.02 -29.88
CA ASN A 374 2.32 7.13 -30.25
C ASN A 374 2.10 7.05 -31.77
N LEU A 375 3.02 7.58 -32.58
CA LEU A 375 2.93 7.46 -34.05
C LEU A 375 3.02 6.02 -34.56
N LYS A 376 3.52 5.07 -33.75
CA LYS A 376 3.54 3.64 -34.09
C LYS A 376 2.22 2.95 -33.77
N ASP A 377 1.37 3.56 -32.94
CA ASP A 377 0.06 3.01 -32.60
C ASP A 377 -0.98 3.44 -33.65
N ARG A 378 -1.53 2.45 -34.36
CA ARG A 378 -2.53 2.66 -35.40
C ARG A 378 -3.81 3.28 -34.83
N VAL A 379 -4.24 2.87 -33.63
CA VAL A 379 -5.45 3.38 -32.99
C VAL A 379 -5.27 4.84 -32.57
N PHE A 380 -4.08 5.20 -32.11
CA PHE A 380 -3.75 6.61 -31.84
C PHE A 380 -3.86 7.46 -33.11
N CYS A 381 -3.24 6.99 -34.21
CA CYS A 381 -3.26 7.71 -35.48
C CYS A 381 -4.66 7.81 -36.11
N GLU A 382 -5.52 6.81 -35.90
CA GLU A 382 -6.90 6.80 -36.39
C GLU A 382 -7.84 7.68 -35.56
N LEU A 383 -7.73 7.67 -34.24
CA LEU A 383 -8.66 8.40 -33.36
C LEU A 383 -8.23 9.85 -33.08
N PHE A 384 -6.95 10.14 -33.16
CA PHE A 384 -6.35 11.45 -32.87
C PHE A 384 -5.48 11.91 -34.04
N GLU A 385 -6.03 11.86 -35.25
CA GLU A 385 -5.34 12.21 -36.51
C GLU A 385 -4.66 13.58 -36.44
N HIS A 386 -5.35 14.59 -35.90
CA HIS A 386 -4.79 15.94 -35.76
C HIS A 386 -3.58 15.97 -34.82
N LEU A 387 -3.53 15.15 -33.78
CA LEU A 387 -2.36 15.02 -32.90
C LEU A 387 -1.21 14.32 -33.61
N ALA A 388 -1.52 13.28 -34.39
CA ALA A 388 -0.51 12.59 -35.17
C ALA A 388 0.13 13.52 -36.21
N ASP A 389 -0.67 14.36 -36.87
CA ASP A 389 -0.19 15.38 -37.80
C ASP A 389 0.61 16.48 -37.09
N GLU A 390 0.14 16.98 -35.95
CA GLU A 390 0.87 17.93 -35.10
C GLU A 390 2.27 17.39 -34.76
N ILE A 391 2.36 16.11 -34.36
CA ILE A 391 3.64 15.46 -34.06
C ILE A 391 4.52 15.35 -35.32
N ARG A 392 3.97 14.91 -36.46
CA ARG A 392 4.73 14.77 -37.71
C ARG A 392 5.32 16.10 -38.16
N GLU A 393 4.55 17.18 -38.07
CA GLU A 393 5.03 18.53 -38.39
C GLU A 393 6.16 18.97 -37.44
N LYS A 394 5.98 18.78 -36.13
CA LYS A 394 7.00 19.13 -35.13
C LYS A 394 8.30 18.35 -35.33
N LEU A 395 8.20 17.07 -35.67
CA LEU A 395 9.35 16.23 -36.02
C LEU A 395 10.03 16.70 -37.32
N ALA A 396 9.25 17.05 -38.34
CA ALA A 396 9.79 17.58 -39.60
C ALA A 396 10.50 18.94 -39.43
N ARG A 397 10.04 19.77 -38.48
CA ARG A 397 10.68 21.04 -38.11
C ARG A 397 11.89 20.87 -37.17
N GLY A 398 12.21 19.64 -36.75
CA GLY A 398 13.35 19.35 -35.87
C GLY A 398 13.16 19.86 -34.43
N GLU A 399 11.94 20.18 -34.01
CA GLU A 399 11.66 20.76 -32.69
C GLU A 399 12.04 19.82 -31.54
N GLN A 400 12.03 18.50 -31.77
CA GLN A 400 12.42 17.51 -30.76
C GLN A 400 13.89 17.67 -30.33
N ASN A 401 14.79 18.02 -31.26
CA ASN A 401 16.20 18.25 -30.96
C ASN A 401 16.39 19.56 -30.17
N VAL A 402 15.59 20.59 -30.47
CA VAL A 402 15.62 21.88 -29.76
C VAL A 402 15.09 21.72 -28.33
N GLU A 403 14.04 20.93 -28.12
CA GLU A 403 13.55 20.59 -26.78
C GLU A 403 14.53 19.70 -26.01
N GLU A 404 15.24 18.80 -26.69
CA GLU A 404 16.29 17.98 -26.09
C GLU A 404 17.48 18.84 -25.65
N GLU A 405 17.93 19.79 -26.48
CA GLU A 405 18.97 20.77 -26.13
C GLU A 405 18.54 21.70 -24.99
N LYS A 406 17.30 22.22 -25.03
CA LYS A 406 16.76 23.05 -23.93
C LYS A 406 16.67 22.28 -22.63
N ALA A 407 16.23 21.02 -22.64
CA ALA A 407 16.16 20.20 -21.43
C ALA A 407 17.56 19.88 -20.86
N LEU A 408 18.55 19.62 -21.73
CA LEU A 408 19.95 19.44 -21.31
C LEU A 408 20.54 20.73 -20.75
N GLN A 409 20.22 21.87 -21.35
CA GLN A 409 20.61 23.19 -20.88
C GLN A 409 19.96 23.51 -19.53
N GLU A 410 18.66 23.28 -19.36
CA GLU A 410 17.93 23.41 -18.08
C GLU A 410 18.48 22.47 -17.00
N GLU A 411 18.86 21.24 -17.34
CA GLU A 411 19.51 20.33 -16.39
C GLU A 411 20.91 20.84 -15.99
N SER A 412 21.66 21.41 -16.92
CA SER A 412 22.96 22.03 -16.66
C SER A 412 22.82 23.32 -15.82
N ASP A 413 21.83 24.14 -16.11
CA ASP A 413 21.52 25.40 -15.43
C ASP A 413 20.92 25.13 -14.04
N PHE A 414 20.13 24.06 -13.88
CA PHE A 414 19.69 23.56 -12.59
C PHE A 414 20.88 23.05 -11.75
N ARG A 415 21.83 22.33 -12.35
CA ARG A 415 23.08 21.92 -11.67
C ARG A 415 23.97 23.12 -11.30
N LEU A 416 24.01 24.17 -12.12
CA LEU A 416 24.74 25.42 -11.85
C LEU A 416 24.02 26.31 -10.81
N SER A 417 22.69 26.31 -10.84
CA SER A 417 21.80 26.97 -9.88
C SER A 417 21.87 26.31 -8.51
N ALA A 418 21.85 24.98 -8.43
CA ALA A 418 22.06 24.23 -7.19
C ALA A 418 23.45 24.51 -6.58
N LYS A 419 24.48 24.69 -7.42
CA LYS A 419 25.82 25.13 -6.98
C LYS A 419 25.86 26.59 -6.46
N ARG A 420 25.02 27.49 -6.99
CA ARG A 420 24.91 28.90 -6.52
C ARG A 420 23.98 29.07 -5.32
N SER A 421 22.92 28.26 -5.23
CA SER A 421 21.92 28.34 -4.15
C SER A 421 22.41 27.68 -2.85
N ASN A 422 23.45 26.83 -2.91
CA ASN A 422 24.16 26.33 -1.74
C ASN A 422 25.11 27.36 -1.09
N THR A 423 25.16 28.61 -1.58
CA THR A 423 26.01 29.66 -0.98
C THR A 423 25.23 30.80 -0.31
N LEU A 424 23.91 30.90 -0.48
CA LEU A 424 23.10 31.97 0.14
C LEU A 424 21.68 31.51 0.52
N LYS A 425 21.57 30.68 1.56
CA LYS A 425 20.42 30.59 2.52
C LYS A 425 20.65 29.47 3.55
N ILE A 426 21.78 29.54 4.25
CA ILE A 426 21.92 28.94 5.59
C ILE A 426 22.47 30.06 6.47
N HIS A 427 21.60 30.93 6.97
CA HIS A 427 21.89 31.86 8.08
C HIS A 427 20.56 32.41 8.65
N GLN A 428 19.71 31.52 9.20
CA GLN A 428 18.87 31.77 10.38
C GLN A 428 17.98 30.56 10.72
N LEU A 429 18.57 29.54 11.36
CA LEU A 429 18.28 29.10 12.74
C LEU A 429 18.96 27.74 12.96
N CYS A 430 19.66 27.64 14.10
CA CYS A 430 20.45 26.50 14.61
C CYS A 430 21.84 26.28 13.98
N THR A 431 22.81 27.07 14.48
CA THR A 431 24.17 26.65 14.85
C THR A 431 24.11 25.32 15.62
N CYS A 432 24.96 24.30 15.51
CA CYS A 432 26.38 24.06 15.20
C CYS A 432 26.49 22.51 15.01
N VAL A 433 27.41 21.85 14.31
CA VAL A 433 28.89 21.85 14.31
C VAL A 433 29.32 21.16 13.00
N ASP A 434 30.47 21.56 12.47
CA ASP A 434 31.15 21.00 11.29
C ASP A 434 31.17 19.46 11.21
N ALA A 435 30.76 18.92 10.06
CA ALA A 435 31.27 17.66 9.55
C ALA A 435 31.37 17.76 8.02
N CYS A 436 32.60 17.74 7.51
CA CYS A 436 32.88 17.55 6.09
C CYS A 436 32.30 16.20 5.63
N GLU A 437 31.21 16.22 4.87
CA GLU A 437 30.75 15.02 4.15
C GLU A 437 31.50 14.88 2.83
N VAL A 438 32.28 13.80 2.73
CA VAL A 438 32.84 13.31 1.48
C VAL A 438 31.68 12.72 0.66
N GLU A 439 31.24 13.38 -0.40
CA GLU A 439 30.30 12.80 -1.36
C GLU A 439 30.94 11.56 -2.00
N VAL A 440 30.46 10.36 -1.63
CA VAL A 440 30.93 9.10 -2.21
C VAL A 440 30.39 8.96 -3.62
N ASN A 441 31.27 8.99 -4.62
CA ASN A 441 30.91 8.78 -6.02
C ASN A 441 30.53 7.30 -6.27
N LYS A 442 29.23 7.00 -6.27
CA LYS A 442 28.67 5.65 -6.44
C LYS A 442 29.10 4.92 -7.71
N SER A 443 29.43 5.64 -8.79
CA SER A 443 29.82 5.03 -10.07
C SER A 443 31.08 4.16 -9.99
N LYS A 444 31.85 4.27 -8.90
CA LYS A 444 33.07 3.48 -8.65
C LYS A 444 32.87 2.31 -7.69
N LEU A 445 31.68 2.15 -7.10
CA LEU A 445 31.42 1.11 -6.10
C LEU A 445 31.01 -0.22 -6.76
N PRO A 446 31.33 -1.37 -6.14
CA PRO A 446 30.95 -2.67 -6.66
C PRO A 446 29.43 -2.88 -6.60
N MET A 447 28.81 -3.01 -7.77
CA MET A 447 27.39 -3.34 -7.94
C MET A 447 27.04 -4.67 -7.27
N THR A 448 26.03 -4.64 -6.42
CA THR A 448 25.60 -5.78 -5.59
C THR A 448 24.07 -5.84 -5.54
N TYR A 449 23.47 -6.99 -5.80
CA TYR A 449 22.01 -7.12 -5.63
C TYR A 449 21.66 -7.28 -4.15
N LEU A 450 22.26 -8.29 -3.51
CA LEU A 450 22.08 -8.57 -2.09
C LEU A 450 23.42 -8.52 -1.38
N LEU A 451 23.54 -7.63 -0.40
CA LEU A 451 24.65 -7.57 0.52
C LEU A 451 24.22 -8.19 1.84
N VAL A 452 24.91 -9.22 2.30
CA VAL A 452 24.64 -9.91 3.56
C VAL A 452 25.62 -9.42 4.62
N ALA A 453 25.11 -8.74 5.65
CA ALA A 453 25.89 -8.32 6.80
C ALA A 453 25.64 -9.28 7.97
N ILE A 454 26.64 -10.11 8.27
CA ILE A 454 26.62 -11.04 9.40
C ILE A 454 27.20 -10.34 10.63
N MET A 455 26.37 -10.15 11.65
CA MET A 455 26.80 -9.55 12.92
C MET A 455 27.57 -10.58 13.75
N SER A 456 28.89 -10.42 13.87
CA SER A 456 29.79 -11.41 14.49
C SER A 456 30.71 -10.78 15.52
N HIS A 457 31.03 -11.47 16.61
CA HIS A 457 32.03 -11.01 17.58
C HIS A 457 33.45 -11.43 17.15
N ALA A 458 34.51 -10.75 17.63
CA ALA A 458 35.90 -11.09 17.27
C ALA A 458 36.23 -12.57 17.52
N ASN A 459 35.80 -13.10 18.67
CA ASN A 459 36.04 -14.49 19.08
C ASN A 459 35.21 -15.55 18.32
N ASN A 460 34.29 -15.15 17.43
CA ASN A 460 33.40 -16.08 16.72
C ASN A 460 34.05 -16.66 15.44
N SER A 461 35.35 -16.97 15.46
CA SER A 461 36.07 -17.45 14.27
C SER A 461 35.53 -18.79 13.77
N VAL A 462 35.13 -19.67 14.70
CA VAL A 462 34.51 -20.96 14.39
C VAL A 462 33.17 -20.75 13.69
N GLU A 463 32.29 -19.92 14.25
CA GLU A 463 30.99 -19.61 13.65
C GLU A 463 31.13 -19.01 12.26
N ARG A 464 32.05 -18.05 12.06
CA ARG A 464 32.32 -17.48 10.73
C ARG A 464 32.77 -18.54 9.73
N THR A 465 33.68 -19.42 10.14
CA THR A 465 34.16 -20.54 9.30
C THR A 465 33.01 -21.46 8.92
N ILE A 466 32.18 -21.86 9.87
CA ILE A 466 31.01 -22.71 9.63
C ILE A 466 30.01 -22.02 8.70
N ILE A 467 29.75 -20.73 8.86
CA ILE A 467 28.88 -19.95 7.97
C ILE A 467 29.41 -19.94 6.52
N ARG A 468 30.72 -19.69 6.34
CA ARG A 468 31.40 -19.78 5.04
C ARG A 468 31.27 -21.17 4.44
N ASP A 469 31.39 -22.21 5.26
CA ASP A 469 31.38 -23.60 4.81
C ASP A 469 30.00 -24.21 4.63
N THR A 470 28.94 -23.53 5.07
CA THR A 470 27.56 -24.02 5.02
C THR A 470 26.70 -23.16 4.12
N TRP A 471 25.88 -22.28 4.69
CA TRP A 471 24.80 -21.63 3.96
C TRP A 471 25.29 -20.56 2.98
N LEU A 472 26.48 -19.99 3.15
CA LEU A 472 27.08 -19.14 2.12
C LEU A 472 27.41 -19.94 0.84
N LYS A 473 27.80 -21.22 0.95
CA LYS A 473 28.00 -22.11 -0.21
C LYS A 473 26.71 -22.49 -0.92
N LEU A 474 25.54 -22.28 -0.31
CA LEU A 474 24.27 -22.48 -1.00
C LEU A 474 24.05 -21.47 -2.13
N SER A 475 24.80 -20.35 -2.15
CA SER A 475 24.88 -19.47 -3.33
C SER A 475 25.67 -20.08 -4.49
N SER A 476 26.54 -21.05 -4.21
CA SER A 476 27.63 -21.48 -5.11
C SER A 476 27.40 -22.84 -5.77
N LYS A 477 26.27 -23.52 -5.53
CA LYS A 477 25.96 -24.84 -6.12
C LYS A 477 25.03 -24.74 -7.32
N GLY A 478 25.67 -24.79 -8.49
CA GLY A 478 25.13 -25.17 -9.79
C GLY A 478 26.24 -24.96 -10.82
N ASN A 479 26.47 -25.92 -11.72
CA ASN A 479 27.42 -25.80 -12.84
C ASN A 479 27.02 -24.74 -13.90
N HIS A 480 26.24 -23.77 -13.49
CA HIS A 480 26.07 -22.49 -14.11
C HIS A 480 25.92 -21.49 -12.96
N LEU A 481 26.65 -20.37 -13.02
CA LEU A 481 26.10 -19.04 -12.75
C LEU A 481 24.57 -19.13 -12.86
N PHE A 482 23.79 -18.69 -11.87
CA PHE A 482 22.32 -18.67 -11.99
C PHE A 482 21.90 -17.71 -13.12
N SER A 483 22.16 -18.11 -14.37
CA SER A 483 21.33 -17.91 -15.52
C SER A 483 20.08 -18.70 -15.16
N ILE A 484 19.17 -18.04 -14.45
CA ILE A 484 17.82 -18.13 -14.95
C ILE A 484 17.96 -17.53 -16.35
N MET A 485 18.13 -18.39 -17.35
CA MET A 485 17.77 -18.07 -18.73
C MET A 485 16.29 -17.74 -18.66
N GLU A 486 15.98 -16.52 -18.25
CA GLU A 486 14.77 -15.89 -18.70
C GLU A 486 15.05 -15.64 -20.18
N LEU A 487 14.25 -16.26 -21.02
CA LEU A 487 14.06 -15.83 -22.39
C LEU A 487 13.61 -14.36 -22.33
N GLN A 488 14.56 -13.42 -22.15
CA GLN A 488 14.55 -11.99 -22.53
C GLN A 488 15.40 -11.01 -21.69
N THR A 489 16.08 -11.36 -20.59
CA THR A 489 16.99 -10.39 -19.90
C THR A 489 18.20 -11.02 -19.17
N GLU A 490 19.41 -10.66 -19.59
CA GLU A 490 20.73 -11.12 -19.07
C GLU A 490 21.18 -10.45 -17.74
N SER A 491 20.33 -10.34 -16.71
CA SER A 491 20.73 -9.72 -15.44
C SER A 491 21.28 -10.73 -14.42
N VAL A 492 22.62 -10.80 -14.31
CA VAL A 492 23.32 -11.57 -13.26
C VAL A 492 23.10 -10.92 -11.90
N LEU A 493 22.55 -11.67 -10.92
CA LEU A 493 22.42 -11.19 -9.55
C LEU A 493 23.68 -11.43 -8.72
N THR A 494 24.38 -10.36 -8.38
CA THR A 494 25.57 -10.40 -7.51
C THR A 494 25.18 -10.45 -6.04
N VAL A 495 25.62 -11.47 -5.30
CA VAL A 495 25.49 -11.56 -3.84
C VAL A 495 26.86 -11.42 -3.20
N ARG A 496 26.97 -10.54 -2.21
CA ARG A 496 28.19 -10.35 -1.41
C ARG A 496 27.87 -10.52 0.06
N HIS A 497 28.88 -10.85 0.86
CA HIS A 497 28.74 -10.96 2.30
C HIS A 497 29.91 -10.27 3.01
N VAL A 498 29.67 -9.84 4.25
CA VAL A 498 30.69 -9.38 5.17
C VAL A 498 30.38 -9.84 6.60
N PHE A 499 31.42 -10.01 7.42
CA PHE A 499 31.29 -10.20 8.86
C PHE A 499 31.65 -8.91 9.60
N ALA A 500 30.67 -8.26 10.22
CA ALA A 500 30.88 -7.01 10.95
C ALA A 500 31.43 -7.29 12.36
N VAL A 501 32.63 -6.81 12.67
CA VAL A 501 33.36 -7.07 13.92
C VAL A 501 33.86 -5.76 14.52
N GLY A 502 33.58 -5.51 15.81
CA GLY A 502 34.17 -4.39 16.53
C GLY A 502 35.57 -4.74 17.02
N THR A 503 36.57 -3.92 16.69
CA THR A 503 37.98 -4.22 17.00
C THR A 503 38.61 -3.29 18.04
N LYS A 504 37.87 -2.29 18.55
CA LYS A 504 38.40 -1.40 19.57
C LYS A 504 38.67 -2.14 20.87
N ASN A 505 39.87 -1.95 21.41
CA ASN A 505 40.35 -2.53 22.67
C ASN A 505 40.41 -4.06 22.69
N LEU A 506 40.57 -4.71 21.53
CA LEU A 506 40.84 -6.14 21.51
C LEU A 506 42.24 -6.44 22.07
N PRO A 507 42.42 -7.57 22.79
CA PRO A 507 43.74 -8.05 23.15
C PRO A 507 44.63 -8.25 21.91
N PRO A 508 45.95 -8.01 21.98
CA PRO A 508 46.85 -8.15 20.83
C PRO A 508 46.74 -9.51 20.13
N ASN A 509 46.68 -10.60 20.89
CA ASN A 509 46.52 -11.96 20.35
C ASN A 509 45.20 -12.12 19.55
N THR A 510 44.11 -11.52 20.02
CA THR A 510 42.82 -11.57 19.31
C THR A 510 42.85 -10.71 18.05
N MET A 511 43.55 -9.57 18.09
CA MET A 511 43.70 -8.70 16.92
C MET A 511 44.56 -9.37 15.83
N GLU A 512 45.65 -10.03 16.21
CA GLU A 512 46.50 -10.81 15.31
C GLU A 512 45.68 -11.88 14.56
N HIS A 513 44.87 -12.67 15.28
CA HIS A 513 43.97 -13.65 14.66
C HIS A 513 42.94 -13.03 13.71
N ILE A 514 42.44 -11.82 14.01
CA ILE A 514 41.50 -11.10 13.13
C ILE A 514 42.20 -10.61 11.87
N GLU A 515 43.44 -10.13 11.98
CA GLU A 515 44.25 -9.70 10.84
C GLU A 515 44.66 -10.89 9.95
N GLU A 516 45.04 -12.02 10.55
CA GLU A 516 45.28 -13.28 9.84
C GLU A 516 44.03 -13.74 9.07
N GLU A 517 42.88 -13.79 9.74
CA GLU A 517 41.61 -14.17 9.11
C GLU A 517 41.23 -13.20 7.97
N GLN A 518 41.41 -11.90 8.19
CA GLN A 518 41.15 -10.88 7.15
C GLN A 518 42.11 -11.03 5.96
N GLY A 519 43.37 -11.39 6.20
CA GLY A 519 44.34 -11.67 5.14
C GLY A 519 43.99 -12.92 4.32
N LEU A 520 43.35 -13.92 4.94
CA LEU A 520 42.94 -15.16 4.28
C LEU A 520 41.64 -15.01 3.48
N TYR A 521 40.60 -14.39 4.05
CA TYR A 521 39.25 -14.38 3.47
C TYR A 521 38.82 -13.03 2.91
N GLY A 522 39.35 -11.92 3.42
CA GLY A 522 39.03 -10.57 2.94
C GLY A 522 37.59 -10.10 3.18
N ASP A 523 36.82 -10.83 4.00
CA ASP A 523 35.37 -10.64 4.17
C ASP A 523 34.96 -10.04 5.53
N LEU A 524 35.92 -9.59 6.35
CA LEU A 524 35.61 -8.89 7.60
C LEU A 524 35.42 -7.39 7.35
N LEU A 525 34.36 -6.85 7.96
CA LEU A 525 34.15 -5.42 8.13
C LEU A 525 34.59 -5.03 9.54
N LEU A 526 35.83 -4.56 9.65
CA LEU A 526 36.43 -4.13 10.91
C LEU A 526 35.95 -2.73 11.30
N LEU A 527 35.35 -2.62 12.48
CA LEU A 527 34.90 -1.37 13.09
C LEU A 527 35.89 -1.00 14.21
N ASP A 528 37.00 -0.38 13.82
CA ASP A 528 38.18 -0.01 14.64
C ASP A 528 37.89 0.86 15.85
N THR A 529 36.84 1.68 15.76
CA THR A 529 36.43 2.60 16.82
C THR A 529 35.35 2.01 17.73
N LEU A 530 34.90 0.77 17.48
CA LEU A 530 33.78 0.14 18.19
C LEU A 530 34.26 -0.94 19.16
N VAL A 531 33.87 -0.81 20.43
CA VAL A 531 34.03 -1.90 21.41
C VAL A 531 32.85 -2.86 21.27
N ASP A 532 33.14 -4.11 20.94
CA ASP A 532 32.13 -5.14 20.69
C ASP A 532 31.52 -5.64 22.01
N THR A 533 30.34 -5.13 22.34
CA THR A 533 29.59 -5.54 23.53
C THR A 533 28.11 -5.59 23.21
N TYR A 534 27.35 -6.38 23.97
CA TYR A 534 25.89 -6.42 23.85
C TYR A 534 25.23 -5.03 24.01
N ALA A 535 25.82 -4.14 24.82
CA ALA A 535 25.30 -2.79 25.02
C ALA A 535 25.50 -1.88 23.79
N ASN A 536 26.43 -2.23 22.90
CA ASN A 536 26.78 -1.46 21.72
C ASN A 536 26.19 -2.04 20.42
N LEU A 537 25.30 -3.04 20.47
CA LEU A 537 24.73 -3.67 19.27
C LEU A 537 24.03 -2.69 18.33
N SER A 538 23.28 -1.73 18.85
CA SER A 538 22.63 -0.69 18.04
C SER A 538 23.65 0.21 17.34
N ARG A 539 24.74 0.54 18.04
CA ARG A 539 25.84 1.31 17.45
C ARG A 539 26.58 0.48 16.39
N LYS A 540 26.82 -0.80 16.66
CA LYS A 540 27.41 -1.75 15.71
C LYS A 540 26.58 -1.84 14.43
N THR A 541 25.26 -1.96 14.57
CA THR A 541 24.30 -2.01 13.46
C THR A 541 24.36 -0.72 12.64
N LEU A 542 24.30 0.44 13.31
CA LEU A 542 24.38 1.75 12.66
C LEU A 542 25.68 1.92 11.87
N TRP A 543 26.83 1.63 12.49
CA TRP A 543 28.14 1.78 11.86
C TRP A 543 28.40 0.75 10.76
N THR A 544 27.84 -0.45 10.89
CA THR A 544 27.84 -1.46 9.82
C THR A 544 27.10 -0.92 8.60
N ILE A 545 25.87 -0.42 8.78
CA ILE A 545 25.08 0.17 7.68
C ILE A 545 25.84 1.33 7.04
N ASP A 546 26.37 2.26 7.85
CA ASP A 546 27.15 3.41 7.36
C ASP A 546 28.37 2.99 6.53
N ALA A 547 29.17 2.06 7.05
CA ALA A 547 30.37 1.60 6.37
C ALA A 547 30.04 0.83 5.07
N LEU A 548 28.93 0.09 5.04
CA LEU A 548 28.50 -0.64 3.85
C LEU A 548 27.97 0.28 2.75
N CYS A 549 27.17 1.29 3.10
CA CYS A 549 26.71 2.32 2.16
C CYS A 549 27.86 3.07 1.48
N LYS A 550 29.02 3.17 2.16
CA LYS A 550 30.24 3.79 1.63
C LYS A 550 31.11 2.85 0.79
N LYS A 551 30.97 1.53 0.96
CA LYS A 551 31.83 0.51 0.34
C LYS A 551 31.18 -0.23 -0.84
N TYR A 552 29.84 -0.26 -0.91
CA TYR A 552 29.10 -1.07 -1.88
C TYR A 552 27.92 -0.30 -2.46
N ASP A 553 27.64 -0.49 -3.75
CA ASP A 553 26.39 -0.08 -4.37
C ASP A 553 25.45 -1.28 -4.39
N PHE A 554 24.71 -1.47 -3.30
CA PHE A 554 23.83 -2.63 -3.12
C PHE A 554 22.35 -2.26 -3.29
N LYS A 555 21.51 -3.20 -3.74
CA LYS A 555 20.04 -2.98 -3.83
C LYS A 555 19.33 -3.30 -2.51
N PHE A 556 19.73 -4.40 -1.87
CA PHE A 556 19.22 -4.84 -0.58
C PHE A 556 20.34 -5.22 0.38
N LEU A 557 20.15 -4.90 1.65
CA LEU A 557 20.98 -5.30 2.77
C LEU A 557 20.22 -6.31 3.63
N LEU A 558 20.73 -7.53 3.75
CA LEU A 558 20.27 -8.49 4.76
C LEU A 558 21.18 -8.38 5.98
N LYS A 559 20.65 -7.88 7.10
CA LYS A 559 21.28 -8.04 8.43
C LYS A 559 20.91 -9.40 8.96
N VAL A 560 21.89 -10.16 9.42
CA VAL A 560 21.67 -11.48 10.03
C VAL A 560 22.65 -11.69 11.18
N ASP A 561 22.24 -12.42 12.22
CA ASP A 561 23.10 -12.76 13.35
C ASP A 561 24.01 -13.95 13.02
N SER A 562 25.20 -14.03 13.64
CA SER A 562 26.14 -15.15 13.44
C SER A 562 25.63 -16.50 13.96
N ASP A 563 24.50 -16.53 14.67
CA ASP A 563 23.81 -17.75 15.13
C ASP A 563 22.52 -18.02 14.34
N SER A 564 22.46 -17.56 13.09
CA SER A 564 21.33 -17.76 12.18
C SER A 564 21.74 -18.53 10.91
N PHE A 565 20.80 -19.28 10.34
CA PHE A 565 20.98 -20.03 9.09
C PHE A 565 20.05 -19.48 8.01
N VAL A 566 20.58 -19.18 6.81
CA VAL A 566 19.82 -18.59 5.70
C VAL A 566 19.74 -19.55 4.52
N ARG A 567 18.55 -19.84 4.02
CA ARG A 567 18.36 -20.61 2.77
C ARG A 567 18.50 -19.70 1.56
N LEU A 568 19.74 -19.30 1.27
CA LEU A 568 20.08 -18.20 0.37
C LEU A 568 19.44 -18.31 -1.03
N GLY A 569 19.33 -19.51 -1.60
CA GLY A 569 18.64 -19.72 -2.89
C GLY A 569 17.15 -19.37 -2.85
N SER A 570 16.40 -19.99 -1.93
CA SER A 570 14.96 -19.69 -1.73
C SER A 570 14.75 -18.23 -1.31
N PHE A 571 15.64 -17.71 -0.46
CA PHE A 571 15.60 -16.33 0.00
C PHE A 571 15.69 -15.32 -1.16
N LEU A 572 16.61 -15.53 -2.11
CA LEU A 572 16.77 -14.66 -3.27
C LEU A 572 15.55 -14.69 -4.20
N GLN A 573 14.96 -15.87 -4.41
CA GLN A 573 13.74 -16.03 -5.21
C GLN A 573 12.59 -15.23 -4.61
N GLU A 574 12.39 -15.34 -3.30
CA GLU A 574 11.35 -14.61 -2.58
C GLU A 574 11.61 -13.09 -2.59
N LEU A 575 12.86 -12.67 -2.34
CA LEU A 575 13.25 -11.26 -2.37
C LEU A 575 12.93 -10.58 -3.71
N ARG A 576 13.16 -11.26 -4.85
CA ARG A 576 12.80 -10.75 -6.18
C ARG A 576 11.31 -10.51 -6.33
N SER A 577 10.48 -11.38 -5.76
CA SER A 577 9.02 -11.30 -5.89
C SER A 577 8.39 -10.13 -5.13
N ILE A 578 9.03 -9.69 -4.05
CA ILE A 578 8.52 -8.63 -3.16
C ILE A 578 9.28 -7.31 -3.26
N GLU A 579 10.27 -7.26 -4.15
CA GLU A 579 11.18 -6.15 -4.40
C GLU A 579 10.49 -4.77 -4.34
N HIS A 580 11.11 -3.85 -3.60
CA HIS A 580 10.61 -2.49 -3.46
C HIS A 580 11.73 -1.52 -3.01
N PRO A 581 11.76 -0.27 -3.52
CA PRO A 581 12.77 0.74 -3.12
C PRO A 581 12.82 1.07 -1.63
N TYR A 582 11.70 0.88 -0.92
CA TYR A 582 11.56 1.13 0.52
C TYR A 582 11.24 -0.13 1.32
N LEU A 583 11.72 -1.30 0.88
CA LEU A 583 11.44 -2.58 1.53
C LEU A 583 12.07 -2.66 2.93
N TYR A 584 11.26 -3.02 3.93
CA TYR A 584 11.72 -3.49 5.24
C TYR A 584 11.05 -4.83 5.57
N TRP A 585 11.77 -5.93 5.35
CA TRP A 585 11.20 -7.29 5.36
C TRP A 585 11.81 -8.15 6.47
N GLY A 586 10.96 -8.86 7.20
CA GLY A 586 11.35 -9.78 8.26
C GLY A 586 10.17 -10.24 9.10
N PHE A 587 10.43 -10.61 10.36
CA PHE A 587 9.38 -10.99 11.30
C PHE A 587 8.89 -9.81 12.15
N LEU A 588 7.88 -9.09 11.68
CA LEU A 588 7.41 -7.84 12.30
C LEU A 588 6.71 -8.05 13.66
N ASP A 589 7.04 -7.27 14.68
CA ASP A 589 6.32 -7.22 15.96
C ASP A 589 5.91 -5.79 16.32
N GLY A 590 4.61 -5.59 16.54
CA GLY A 590 4.02 -4.31 16.96
C GLY A 590 3.58 -4.26 18.43
N ARG A 591 3.68 -5.38 19.16
CA ARG A 591 3.08 -5.49 20.51
C ARG A 591 4.06 -5.19 21.64
N ALA A 592 5.35 -5.30 21.37
CA ALA A 592 6.38 -5.31 22.40
C ALA A 592 6.40 -4.02 23.22
N ARG A 593 6.66 -4.15 24.52
CA ARG A 593 6.74 -3.03 25.46
C ARG A 593 8.18 -2.75 25.87
N PRO A 594 8.55 -1.48 26.12
CA PRO A 594 9.81 -1.11 26.72
C PRO A 594 10.07 -1.86 28.00
N ARG A 595 11.19 -2.58 28.05
CA ARG A 595 11.62 -3.25 29.27
C ARG A 595 12.08 -2.19 30.26
N ARG A 596 11.51 -2.15 31.46
CA ARG A 596 11.90 -1.16 32.49
C ARG A 596 12.92 -1.68 33.50
N LYS A 597 13.18 -2.99 33.52
CA LYS A 597 14.10 -3.66 34.47
C LYS A 597 14.99 -4.68 33.76
N GLY A 598 16.13 -5.00 34.38
CA GLY A 598 17.11 -5.99 33.91
C GLY A 598 18.13 -5.43 32.91
N LYS A 599 18.99 -6.31 32.38
CA LYS A 599 20.09 -5.92 31.47
C LYS A 599 19.61 -5.26 30.17
N TRP A 600 18.37 -5.52 29.78
CA TRP A 600 17.72 -4.97 28.59
C TRP A 600 16.79 -3.79 28.90
N ALA A 601 16.95 -3.13 30.05
CA ALA A 601 16.09 -2.01 30.42
C ALA A 601 16.32 -0.80 29.50
N GLU A 602 15.26 -0.35 28.84
CA GLU A 602 15.21 0.82 27.98
C GLU A 602 14.60 1.99 28.76
N LYS A 603 15.39 2.57 29.66
CA LYS A 603 14.92 3.63 30.58
C LYS A 603 14.62 4.93 29.84
N GLU A 604 15.36 5.21 28.77
CA GLU A 604 15.24 6.44 27.98
C GLU A 604 14.14 6.37 26.92
N TRP A 605 13.43 5.24 26.81
CA TRP A 605 12.26 5.17 25.93
C TRP A 605 11.09 5.96 26.52
N VAL A 606 10.83 7.13 25.94
CA VAL A 606 9.78 8.08 26.35
C VAL A 606 8.76 8.36 25.25
N ILE A 607 8.95 7.80 24.05
CA ILE A 607 8.11 8.11 22.88
C ILE A 607 6.69 7.54 23.02
N CYS A 608 6.57 6.33 23.57
CA CYS A 608 5.29 5.62 23.65
C CYS A 608 5.31 4.56 24.77
N ASP A 609 4.15 4.03 25.15
CA ASP A 609 4.02 2.89 26.08
C ASP A 609 4.48 1.56 25.46
N ARG A 610 4.64 1.54 24.13
CA ARG A 610 5.12 0.41 23.32
C ARG A 610 6.32 0.80 22.47
N TYR A 611 7.03 -0.21 21.98
CA TYR A 611 7.98 0.00 20.89
C TYR A 611 7.22 0.24 19.59
N LEU A 612 7.80 1.07 18.72
CA LEU A 612 7.34 1.24 17.35
C LEU A 612 7.56 -0.07 16.58
N PRO A 613 6.73 -0.42 15.58
CA PRO A 613 6.87 -1.68 14.85
C PRO A 613 8.28 -1.90 14.28
N TYR A 614 8.85 -3.08 14.54
CA TYR A 614 10.20 -3.43 14.14
C TYR A 614 10.31 -4.90 13.73
N GLN A 615 11.27 -5.20 12.85
CA GLN A 615 11.55 -6.57 12.43
C GLN A 615 12.37 -7.26 13.53
N LEU A 616 11.84 -8.34 14.09
CA LEU A 616 12.35 -8.95 15.31
C LEU A 616 13.44 -9.99 15.04
N GLY A 617 14.59 -9.83 15.69
CA GLY A 617 15.56 -10.88 16.01
C GLY A 617 16.64 -11.17 14.97
N GLY A 618 16.90 -12.46 14.72
CA GLY A 618 18.08 -12.96 14.01
C GLY A 618 18.27 -12.52 12.55
N GLY A 619 17.34 -11.80 11.92
CA GLY A 619 17.59 -11.19 10.62
C GLY A 619 16.42 -10.43 9.99
N TYR A 620 16.77 -9.46 9.13
CA TYR A 620 15.83 -8.62 8.37
C TYR A 620 16.51 -8.00 7.14
N VAL A 621 15.70 -7.56 6.17
CA VAL A 621 16.16 -6.90 4.94
C VAL A 621 15.78 -5.44 4.93
N LEU A 622 16.72 -4.59 4.55
CA LEU A 622 16.52 -3.19 4.22
C LEU A 622 16.83 -2.96 2.73
N ALA A 623 15.95 -2.24 2.03
CA ALA A 623 16.30 -1.67 0.74
C ALA A 623 17.36 -0.57 0.90
N TYR A 624 18.16 -0.37 -0.14
CA TYR A 624 19.23 0.63 -0.16
C TYR A 624 18.77 2.00 0.32
N SER A 625 17.62 2.50 -0.15
CA SER A 625 17.13 3.83 0.22
C SER A 625 16.90 4.00 1.72
N LEU A 626 16.54 2.93 2.44
CA LEU A 626 16.39 2.95 3.89
C LEU A 626 17.75 2.88 4.61
N ALA A 627 18.66 2.03 4.13
CA ALA A 627 20.02 1.92 4.65
C ALA A 627 20.81 3.23 4.47
N ASP A 628 20.67 3.87 3.32
CA ASP A 628 21.25 5.16 2.99
C ASP A 628 20.68 6.30 3.85
N PHE A 629 19.36 6.30 4.10
CA PHE A 629 18.77 7.23 5.07
C PHE A 629 19.39 7.07 6.47
N ILE A 630 19.54 5.83 6.94
CA ILE A 630 20.15 5.55 8.24
C ILE A 630 21.60 6.05 8.28
N SER A 631 22.39 5.79 7.22
CA SER A 631 23.78 6.23 7.10
C SER A 631 23.91 7.77 7.11
N ARG A 632 23.13 8.47 6.28
CA ARG A 632 23.18 9.94 6.18
C ARG A 632 22.73 10.66 7.44
N ASN A 633 21.84 10.05 8.23
CA ASN A 633 21.29 10.68 9.44
C ASN A 633 21.89 10.12 10.72
N LYS A 634 22.95 9.30 10.65
CA LYS A 634 23.46 8.50 11.77
C LYS A 634 23.71 9.28 13.06
N ASP A 635 24.15 10.54 12.96
CA ASP A 635 24.48 11.38 14.12
C ASP A 635 23.24 11.98 14.79
N LEU A 636 22.09 11.98 14.11
CA LEU A 636 20.79 12.41 14.62
C LEU A 636 19.98 11.25 15.24
N LEU A 637 20.32 10.01 14.88
CA LEU A 637 19.54 8.84 15.26
C LEU A 637 19.75 8.46 16.73
N LYS A 638 18.66 8.44 17.51
CA LYS A 638 18.69 7.99 18.91
C LYS A 638 18.99 6.49 18.97
N LEU A 639 20.05 6.12 19.67
CA LEU A 639 20.38 4.72 19.95
C LEU A 639 19.57 4.21 21.14
N TYR A 640 18.89 3.07 20.98
CA TYR A 640 18.30 2.29 22.07
C TYR A 640 19.17 1.06 22.37
N ARG A 641 19.00 0.39 23.50
CA ARG A 641 19.79 -0.83 23.81
C ARG A 641 19.47 -2.01 22.90
N ASN A 642 18.21 -2.14 22.48
CA ASN A 642 17.82 -3.14 21.51
C ASN A 642 18.01 -2.58 20.09
N GLU A 643 18.79 -3.28 19.26
CA GLU A 643 19.16 -2.83 17.93
C GLU A 643 17.98 -2.90 16.96
N ASP A 644 17.18 -3.97 17.04
CA ASP A 644 16.02 -4.14 16.16
C ASP A 644 14.98 -3.04 16.40
N VAL A 645 14.73 -2.74 17.68
CA VAL A 645 13.89 -1.60 18.12
C VAL A 645 14.48 -0.28 17.64
N SER A 646 15.80 -0.15 17.66
CA SER A 646 16.46 1.06 17.16
C SER A 646 16.20 1.25 15.67
N VAL A 647 16.39 0.22 14.85
CA VAL A 647 16.09 0.29 13.41
C VAL A 647 14.62 0.59 13.16
N GLY A 648 13.69 -0.07 13.88
CA GLY A 648 12.27 0.22 13.78
C GLY A 648 11.94 1.69 14.11
N ALA A 649 12.53 2.24 15.18
CA ALA A 649 12.33 3.62 15.59
C ALA A 649 12.91 4.63 14.59
N TRP A 650 14.08 4.36 14.01
CA TRP A 650 14.69 5.23 13.00
C TRP A 650 13.86 5.33 11.71
N LEU A 651 13.09 4.28 11.40
CA LEU A 651 12.31 4.19 10.17
C LEU A 651 10.82 4.53 10.33
N ALA A 652 10.31 4.63 11.56
CA ALA A 652 8.87 4.73 11.85
C ALA A 652 8.17 5.98 11.28
N GLY A 653 8.92 7.03 10.94
CA GLY A 653 8.39 8.25 10.30
C GLY A 653 8.50 8.28 8.77
N LEU A 654 9.03 7.21 8.15
CA LEU A 654 9.29 7.16 6.72
C LEU A 654 8.21 6.36 5.98
N ASN A 655 8.12 6.55 4.66
CA ASN A 655 7.25 5.77 3.79
C ASN A 655 7.82 4.36 3.52
N VAL A 656 7.82 3.52 4.56
CA VAL A 656 8.40 2.18 4.52
C VAL A 656 7.38 1.15 4.04
N LYS A 657 7.78 0.28 3.09
CA LYS A 657 7.05 -0.95 2.79
C LYS A 657 7.45 -2.03 3.78
N TYR A 658 6.73 -2.10 4.88
CA TYR A 658 6.88 -3.19 5.83
C TYR A 658 6.33 -4.50 5.23
N VAL A 659 7.11 -5.57 5.31
CA VAL A 659 6.66 -6.92 4.96
C VAL A 659 6.90 -7.81 6.17
N HIS A 660 5.80 -8.36 6.70
CA HIS A 660 5.85 -9.39 7.72
C HIS A 660 5.86 -10.76 7.06
N ASP A 661 6.84 -11.59 7.41
CA ASP A 661 6.98 -12.93 6.87
C ASP A 661 7.22 -13.96 7.97
N PRO A 662 6.23 -14.82 8.25
CA PRO A 662 6.36 -15.89 9.24
C PRO A 662 7.47 -16.89 8.92
N ARG A 663 8.02 -16.93 7.71
CA ARG A 663 9.15 -17.80 7.36
C ARG A 663 10.49 -17.33 7.94
N PHE A 664 10.52 -16.17 8.58
CA PHE A 664 11.65 -15.70 9.39
C PHE A 664 11.48 -16.23 10.82
N ASP A 665 12.06 -17.40 11.12
CA ASP A 665 12.15 -17.92 12.49
C ASP A 665 13.26 -17.25 13.26
N THR A 666 13.07 -15.95 13.50
CA THR A 666 14.09 -15.03 14.01
C THR A 666 13.87 -14.64 15.47
N GLU A 667 12.77 -15.05 16.10
CA GLU A 667 12.52 -14.79 17.51
C GLU A 667 13.61 -15.39 18.43
N PHE A 668 13.69 -14.91 19.69
CA PHE A 668 14.60 -15.49 20.69
C PHE A 668 14.32 -16.98 20.99
N ARG A 669 13.07 -17.42 20.84
CA ARG A 669 12.68 -18.84 20.94
C ARG A 669 12.15 -19.30 19.60
N SER A 670 12.88 -20.21 18.96
CA SER A 670 12.48 -20.86 17.71
C SER A 670 11.08 -21.47 17.81
N ARG A 671 10.38 -21.43 16.67
CA ARG A 671 9.04 -22.03 16.49
C ARG A 671 9.10 -23.50 16.09
N GLY A 672 10.29 -24.06 15.89
CA GLY A 672 10.53 -25.45 15.55
C GLY A 672 11.37 -25.57 14.28
N CYS A 673 11.06 -26.55 13.44
CA CYS A 673 11.70 -26.71 12.14
C CYS A 673 10.62 -26.87 11.07
N SER A 674 10.63 -25.98 10.08
CA SER A 674 9.78 -26.02 8.88
C SER A 674 10.64 -25.89 7.63
N ASN A 675 10.33 -26.67 6.60
CA ASN A 675 10.96 -26.57 5.28
C ASN A 675 10.51 -25.32 4.50
N GLU A 676 9.61 -24.51 5.05
CA GLU A 676 9.24 -23.20 4.50
C GLU A 676 10.11 -22.06 5.05
N TYR A 677 10.84 -22.28 6.16
CA TYR A 677 11.67 -21.23 6.74
C TYR A 677 12.73 -20.74 5.76
N LEU A 678 12.90 -19.43 5.72
CA LEU A 678 13.92 -18.74 4.93
C LEU A 678 15.15 -18.41 5.78
N ILE A 679 14.90 -18.01 7.03
CA ILE A 679 15.92 -17.77 8.05
C ILE A 679 15.48 -18.52 9.31
N THR A 680 16.42 -19.23 9.94
CA THR A 680 16.19 -19.87 11.24
C THR A 680 17.21 -19.42 12.27
N HIS A 681 16.72 -19.14 13.48
CA HIS A 681 17.49 -18.63 14.61
C HIS A 681 16.84 -19.09 15.94
N LYS A 682 17.60 -19.42 16.97
CA LYS A 682 19.08 -19.51 17.05
C LYS A 682 19.56 -20.90 16.66
N GLN A 683 20.68 -20.98 15.95
CA GLN A 683 21.32 -22.24 15.55
C GLN A 683 22.73 -22.32 16.17
N SER A 684 23.07 -23.46 16.77
CA SER A 684 24.46 -23.77 17.09
C SER A 684 25.23 -24.14 15.83
N VAL A 685 26.55 -24.16 15.91
CA VAL A 685 27.40 -24.53 14.77
C VAL A 685 27.09 -25.94 14.24
N GLU A 686 26.85 -26.90 15.14
CA GLU A 686 26.51 -28.28 14.78
C GLU A 686 25.16 -28.36 14.06
N VAL A 687 24.20 -27.56 14.50
CA VAL A 687 22.87 -27.51 13.87
C VAL A 687 22.97 -26.85 12.50
N MET A 688 23.75 -25.77 12.32
CA MET A 688 23.96 -25.16 11.00
C MET A 688 24.55 -26.16 10.00
N GLU A 689 25.55 -26.95 10.40
CA GLU A 689 26.11 -28.01 9.56
C GLU A 689 25.08 -29.10 9.24
N GLN A 690 24.25 -29.48 10.22
CA GLN A 690 23.17 -30.44 10.00
C GLN A 690 22.14 -29.90 8.99
N LEU A 691 21.67 -28.66 9.16
CA LEU A 691 20.73 -28.02 8.24
C LEU A 691 21.31 -27.93 6.82
N TYR A 692 22.58 -27.59 6.68
CA TYR A 692 23.27 -27.58 5.39
C TYR A 692 23.35 -28.96 4.77
N ARG A 693 23.76 -29.98 5.53
CA ARG A 693 23.80 -31.37 5.06
C ARG A 693 22.41 -31.86 4.62
N ASN A 694 21.37 -31.51 5.36
CA ASN A 694 19.99 -31.86 5.00
C ASN A 694 19.60 -31.25 3.66
N ILE A 695 19.90 -29.96 3.45
CA ILE A 695 19.60 -29.29 2.18
C ILE A 695 20.38 -29.92 1.03
N VAL A 696 21.68 -30.15 1.20
CA VAL A 696 22.53 -30.70 0.15
C VAL A 696 22.14 -32.14 -0.21
N LYS A 697 21.80 -32.96 0.79
CA LYS A 697 21.53 -34.39 0.61
C LYS A 697 20.07 -34.68 0.22
N HIS A 698 19.13 -33.91 0.77
CA HIS A 698 17.70 -34.20 0.68
C HIS A 698 16.87 -33.07 0.05
N GLY A 699 17.47 -31.91 -0.27
CA GLY A 699 16.77 -30.76 -0.83
C GLY A 699 15.84 -30.03 0.15
N ARG A 700 15.87 -30.39 1.44
CA ARG A 700 14.97 -29.89 2.48
C ARG A 700 15.73 -29.51 3.74
N LEU A 701 15.21 -28.54 4.49
CA LEU A 701 15.87 -27.99 5.69
C LEU A 701 15.81 -28.97 6.88
N CYS A 702 14.63 -29.55 7.09
CA CYS A 702 14.29 -30.41 8.22
C CYS A 702 14.11 -31.85 7.74
N GLU A 703 14.73 -32.81 8.43
CA GLU A 703 14.45 -34.24 8.20
C GLU A 703 13.01 -34.60 8.61
N THR A 704 12.54 -33.99 9.69
CA THR A 704 11.16 -34.05 10.15
C THR A 704 10.76 -32.64 10.59
N GLU A 705 9.61 -32.17 10.10
CA GLU A 705 9.07 -30.90 10.55
C GLU A 705 8.41 -31.06 11.91
N PHE A 706 8.62 -30.08 12.78
CA PHE A 706 8.00 -30.06 14.09
C PHE A 706 7.77 -28.62 14.52
N ARG A 707 6.76 -28.41 15.35
CA ARG A 707 6.41 -27.09 15.88
C ARG A 707 6.46 -27.10 17.40
N THR A 708 7.20 -26.15 17.97
CA THR A 708 7.32 -25.97 19.42
C THR A 708 6.34 -24.94 19.96
N ARG A 709 5.92 -23.96 19.14
CA ARG A 709 4.97 -22.90 19.51
C ARG A 709 4.27 -22.31 18.29
N PRO A 710 3.05 -21.75 18.44
CA PRO A 710 2.32 -21.17 17.31
C PRO A 710 2.98 -19.90 16.79
N SER A 711 2.76 -19.61 15.50
CA SER A 711 3.18 -18.39 14.81
C SER A 711 2.02 -17.38 14.71
N TYR A 712 2.24 -16.23 14.07
CA TYR A 712 1.19 -15.27 13.74
C TYR A 712 1.43 -14.66 12.36
N VAL A 713 0.37 -14.09 11.78
CA VAL A 713 0.45 -13.17 10.64
C VAL A 713 0.13 -11.79 11.18
N TYR A 714 0.92 -10.79 10.81
CA TYR A 714 0.68 -9.41 11.21
C TYR A 714 -0.62 -8.89 10.58
N ASP A 715 -1.59 -8.54 11.42
CA ASP A 715 -2.86 -7.96 11.01
C ASP A 715 -2.72 -6.44 10.88
N TRP A 716 -2.74 -5.97 9.64
CA TRP A 716 -2.62 -4.55 9.28
C TRP A 716 -3.90 -3.75 9.51
N SER A 717 -5.03 -4.42 9.76
CA SER A 717 -6.32 -3.76 9.97
C SER A 717 -6.51 -3.27 11.41
N VAL A 718 -5.63 -3.67 12.32
CA VAL A 718 -5.69 -3.34 13.74
C VAL A 718 -4.45 -2.56 14.17
N PRO A 719 -4.52 -1.80 15.28
CA PRO A 719 -3.33 -1.14 15.83
C PRO A 719 -2.19 -2.14 16.11
N PRO A 720 -0.91 -1.70 16.09
CA PRO A 720 0.24 -2.57 16.37
C PRO A 720 0.15 -3.36 17.69
N SER A 721 -0.54 -2.81 18.68
CA SER A 721 -0.79 -3.48 19.97
C SER A 721 -1.64 -4.76 19.86
N LEU A 722 -2.41 -4.91 18.79
CA LEU A 722 -3.33 -6.01 18.53
C LEU A 722 -2.96 -6.86 17.29
N CYS A 723 -1.94 -6.45 16.51
CA CYS A 723 -1.57 -7.04 15.21
C CYS A 723 -1.33 -8.54 15.18
N CYS A 724 -0.85 -9.11 16.29
CA CYS A 724 0.05 -10.26 16.18
C CYS A 724 -0.48 -11.46 16.99
N VAL A 725 -1.78 -11.74 16.89
CA VAL A 725 -2.46 -12.79 17.65
C VAL A 725 -2.02 -14.18 17.18
N ARG A 726 -1.52 -15.02 18.11
CA ARG A 726 -1.14 -16.40 17.82
C ARG A 726 -2.35 -17.32 17.94
N LYS A 727 -2.69 -18.03 16.87
CA LYS A 727 -3.80 -18.99 16.84
C LYS A 727 -3.27 -20.43 16.97
N ASN A 728 -3.74 -21.15 18.00
CA ASN A 728 -3.44 -22.57 18.16
C ASN A 728 -3.99 -23.38 16.98
N GLY A 729 -3.24 -24.38 16.53
CA GLY A 729 -3.64 -25.22 15.38
C GLY A 729 -3.48 -24.59 13.99
N SER A 730 -3.00 -23.34 13.88
CA SER A 730 -2.66 -22.74 12.58
C SER A 730 -1.58 -23.54 11.85
N SER A 731 -1.59 -23.55 10.51
CA SER A 731 -0.51 -24.11 9.68
C SER A 731 0.56 -23.08 9.30
N ILE A 732 0.55 -21.92 9.97
CA ILE A 732 1.51 -20.85 9.70
C ILE A 732 2.90 -21.32 10.18
N PRO A 733 3.93 -21.26 9.32
CA PRO A 733 5.29 -21.61 9.71
C PRO A 733 5.79 -20.77 10.90
#